data_AF-A0A7Y3JG85-F1
#
_entry.id   AF-A0A7Y3JG85-F1
#
_cell.length_a   1.000
_cell.length_b   1.000
_cell.length_c   1.000
_cell.angle_alpha   90.00
_cell.angle_beta   90.00
_cell.angle_gamma   90.00
#
_symmetry.space_group_name_H-M   'P 1'
#
loop_
_entity.id
_entity.type
_entity.pdbx_description
1 polymer ?
#
loop_
_entity_poly.entity_id
_entity_poly.type
_entity_poly.pdbx_seq_one_letter_code
_entity_poly.pdbx_strand_id
1 'polypeptide(L)'
;MLQARNLSKIRKNSAVLKNVHLSLVPGKVLGVLSLDKIETTTLLDVLSGQDKPDAGVLELNGKALTLNKKGWGNHGIQMIPGSERLFSNLSILDNLLVGLARKGRRVVHLDKLIAKVRPTVQEFGLKFSLETHVSKLSIAERQVLSLVLFFLIDADFLLLRDCFANLSLEQYQKFSEKLAELKSQNKGILLVPETPSQIFDLCDDVVLLRSGKVIYSGKVTEIEIDEVHNILNNSPYMIRQAVENKFNQFHNNVTRPEILFERSLKVVANFCGLPNAFFLFHGEEGQPEVRFSKYWNKATKYGLEKGVQKLLDAMPLEKRLGLLHLGTDQFLWYALSAEKDDVALLVVEAEDHPPFPFREIRKELSATYRGIKEKIRQEKIARELELSSYRLAQEMDIARNIQSSILPKNPNLPGYKIATHSETATEVGGDSFDIIRTPLGNFISIGDVSGHGLPSGIMALIEMSALHGIVQSQLAFGVVPGPDKIYDMINRVLCEINRDRIGSDKFMTKLLLVELNGRFYHAGTHEIGLFYSRERNEVIELSDMIDRTAFLGISEYINSEGSLGSFAMEPGDFLLLYTDGLIEAKSESSEQFGIDRVKEILLEKREKEPAEILQALVSSLYSYSESGDMKLHSGHLADDLTLILLQKE
;
A
#
# COMPACT_ATOMS: atom_id res chain seq x y z
N MET A 1 42.70 -6.32 7.44
CA MET A 1 42.56 -5.73 6.09
C MET A 1 41.99 -6.77 5.13
N LEU A 2 40.95 -6.40 4.40
CA LEU A 2 40.36 -7.18 3.31
C LEU A 2 40.91 -6.65 1.98
N GLN A 3 41.43 -7.50 1.11
CA GLN A 3 42.02 -7.10 -0.16
C GLN A 3 41.43 -7.90 -1.32
N ALA A 4 41.21 -7.23 -2.45
CA ALA A 4 40.95 -7.87 -3.73
C ALA A 4 42.14 -7.64 -4.66
N ARG A 5 42.68 -8.73 -5.23
CA ARG A 5 43.82 -8.69 -6.16
C ARG A 5 43.42 -9.27 -7.51
N ASN A 6 43.60 -8.50 -8.59
CA ASN A 6 43.28 -8.90 -9.96
C ASN A 6 41.84 -9.40 -10.15
N LEU A 7 40.90 -8.86 -9.38
CA LEU A 7 39.53 -9.36 -9.32
C LEU A 7 38.81 -9.14 -10.65
N SER A 8 38.32 -10.21 -11.27
CA SER A 8 37.56 -10.13 -12.51
C SER A 8 36.26 -10.93 -12.42
N LYS A 9 35.22 -10.42 -13.09
CA LYS A 9 33.89 -11.04 -13.10
C LYS A 9 33.15 -10.78 -14.40
N ILE A 10 32.54 -11.83 -14.93
CA ILE A 10 31.71 -11.86 -16.13
C ILE A 10 30.26 -12.14 -15.70
N ARG A 11 29.31 -11.37 -16.23
CA ARG A 11 27.86 -11.61 -16.07
C ARG A 11 27.19 -11.59 -17.43
N LYS A 12 26.34 -12.58 -17.71
CA LYS A 12 25.57 -12.69 -18.97
C LYS A 12 26.43 -12.40 -20.22
N ASN A 13 27.62 -12.99 -20.28
CA ASN A 13 28.62 -12.86 -21.35
C ASN A 13 29.28 -11.46 -21.51
N SER A 14 29.19 -10.58 -20.52
CA SER A 14 29.93 -9.31 -20.47
C SER A 14 30.88 -9.26 -19.28
N ALA A 15 32.13 -8.84 -19.50
CA ALA A 15 33.11 -8.63 -18.43
C ALA A 15 32.77 -7.34 -17.66
N VAL A 16 32.20 -7.51 -16.47
CA VAL A 16 31.75 -6.45 -15.57
C VAL A 16 32.89 -5.91 -14.71
N LEU A 17 33.74 -6.79 -14.17
CA LEU A 17 34.95 -6.40 -13.42
C LEU A 17 36.18 -6.96 -14.15
N LYS A 18 37.24 -6.15 -14.25
CA LYS A 18 38.45 -6.42 -15.03
C LYS A 18 39.67 -6.00 -14.21
N ASN A 19 40.36 -6.97 -13.63
CA ASN A 19 41.58 -6.78 -12.85
C ASN A 19 41.44 -5.67 -11.78
N VAL A 20 40.35 -5.71 -11.01
CA VAL A 20 40.09 -4.74 -9.95
C VAL A 20 41.01 -5.03 -8.76
N HIS A 21 41.66 -3.97 -8.27
CA HIS A 21 42.48 -3.98 -7.06
C HIS A 21 41.92 -2.98 -6.07
N LEU A 22 41.59 -3.44 -4.86
CA LEU A 22 41.17 -2.56 -3.77
C LEU A 22 41.56 -3.16 -2.43
N SER A 23 41.72 -2.29 -1.44
CA SER A 23 42.00 -2.68 -0.06
C SER A 23 41.06 -1.94 0.89
N LEU A 24 40.34 -2.71 1.71
CA LEU A 24 39.52 -2.20 2.78
C LEU A 24 40.28 -2.35 4.11
N VAL A 25 40.64 -1.19 4.67
CA VAL A 25 41.47 -1.09 5.88
C VAL A 25 40.56 -0.97 7.12
N PRO A 26 40.82 -1.73 8.20
CA PRO A 26 40.14 -1.54 9.49
C PRO A 26 40.28 -0.10 9.99
N GLY A 27 39.21 0.46 10.58
CA GLY A 27 39.22 1.83 11.09
C GLY A 27 39.17 2.91 10.00
N LYS A 28 38.80 2.56 8.77
CA LYS A 28 38.61 3.48 7.66
C LYS A 28 37.31 3.22 6.90
N VAL A 29 36.80 4.26 6.27
CA VAL A 29 35.69 4.21 5.32
C VAL A 29 36.22 4.36 3.89
N LEU A 30 35.99 3.36 3.04
CA LEU A 30 36.32 3.36 1.62
C LEU A 30 35.06 3.62 0.79
N GLY A 31 35.01 4.77 0.11
CA GLY A 31 33.97 5.06 -0.88
C GLY A 31 34.26 4.36 -2.20
N VAL A 32 33.26 3.72 -2.81
CA VAL A 32 33.37 3.15 -4.17
C VAL A 32 32.29 3.74 -5.06
N LEU A 33 32.71 4.49 -6.07
CA LEU A 33 31.81 5.04 -7.09
C LEU A 33 32.03 4.33 -8.43
N SER A 34 30.92 4.04 -9.12
CA SER A 34 30.91 3.71 -10.54
C SER A 34 29.74 4.41 -11.21
N LEU A 35 29.87 4.62 -12.51
CA LEU A 35 28.79 5.04 -13.40
C LEU A 35 27.81 3.91 -13.72
N ASP A 36 28.26 2.66 -13.63
CA ASP A 36 27.42 1.50 -13.86
C ASP A 36 27.15 0.83 -12.51
N LYS A 37 25.90 0.93 -12.04
CA LYS A 37 25.45 0.28 -10.80
C LYS A 37 25.70 -1.23 -10.82
N ILE A 38 25.80 -1.86 -12.00
CA ILE A 38 26.14 -3.27 -12.13
C ILE A 38 27.57 -3.52 -11.65
N GLU A 39 28.52 -2.60 -11.85
CA GLU A 39 29.91 -2.74 -11.40
C GLU A 39 30.01 -2.76 -9.87
N THR A 40 29.45 -1.75 -9.20
CA THR A 40 29.45 -1.67 -7.72
C THR A 40 28.67 -2.82 -7.11
N THR A 41 27.50 -3.16 -7.66
CA THR A 41 26.70 -4.31 -7.19
C THR A 41 27.47 -5.62 -7.37
N THR A 42 28.09 -5.84 -8.52
CA THR A 42 28.87 -7.06 -8.79
C THR A 42 30.10 -7.12 -7.88
N LEU A 43 30.76 -6.00 -7.63
CA LEU A 43 31.88 -5.94 -6.69
C LEU A 43 31.45 -6.33 -5.27
N LEU A 44 30.35 -5.75 -4.80
CA LEU A 44 29.77 -6.05 -3.49
C LEU A 44 29.31 -7.52 -3.39
N ASP A 45 28.71 -8.09 -4.42
CA ASP A 45 28.30 -9.49 -4.45
C ASP A 45 29.51 -10.43 -4.31
N VAL A 46 30.62 -10.10 -4.97
CA VAL A 46 31.87 -10.88 -4.87
C VAL A 46 32.53 -10.69 -3.49
N LEU A 47 32.64 -9.45 -3.00
CA LEU A 47 33.23 -9.14 -1.69
C LEU A 47 32.41 -9.70 -0.52
N SER A 48 31.08 -9.78 -0.64
CA SER A 48 30.18 -10.37 0.36
C SER A 48 30.04 -11.89 0.23
N GLY A 49 30.51 -12.46 -0.88
CA GLY A 49 30.53 -13.90 -1.12
C GLY A 49 29.18 -14.45 -1.56
N GLN A 50 28.31 -13.58 -2.09
CA GLN A 50 27.11 -13.99 -2.82
C GLN A 50 27.46 -14.51 -4.22
N ASP A 51 28.60 -14.10 -4.76
CA ASP A 51 29.11 -14.53 -6.07
C ASP A 51 30.61 -14.87 -6.00
N LYS A 52 31.08 -15.76 -6.88
CA LYS A 52 32.50 -16.11 -6.99
C LYS A 52 33.18 -15.21 -8.02
N PRO A 53 34.42 -14.74 -7.80
CA PRO A 53 35.19 -14.14 -8.89
C PRO A 53 35.51 -15.18 -9.96
N ASP A 54 35.59 -14.76 -11.22
CA ASP A 54 36.03 -15.65 -12.32
C ASP A 54 37.56 -15.67 -12.43
N ALA A 55 38.23 -14.60 -11.99
CA ALA A 55 39.68 -14.53 -11.80
C ALA A 55 40.05 -13.58 -10.65
N GLY A 56 41.29 -13.71 -10.16
CA GLY A 56 41.79 -12.97 -9.02
C GLY A 56 41.51 -13.66 -7.68
N VAL A 57 41.98 -13.04 -6.60
CA VAL A 57 41.91 -13.61 -5.25
C VAL A 57 41.42 -12.54 -4.27
N LEU A 58 40.53 -12.94 -3.37
CA LEU A 58 40.21 -12.18 -2.17
C LEU A 58 41.11 -12.65 -1.03
N GLU A 59 41.65 -11.72 -0.25
CA GLU A 59 42.52 -12.01 0.88
C GLU A 59 42.00 -11.30 2.12
N LEU A 60 41.95 -11.99 3.25
CA LEU A 60 41.67 -11.41 4.55
C LEU A 60 42.89 -11.59 5.44
N ASN A 61 43.46 -10.46 5.89
CA ASN A 61 44.68 -10.44 6.71
C ASN A 61 45.83 -11.27 6.08
N GLY A 62 45.98 -11.17 4.76
CA GLY A 62 47.01 -11.87 3.99
C GLY A 62 46.72 -13.34 3.68
N LYS A 63 45.55 -13.88 4.09
CA LYS A 63 45.14 -15.25 3.78
C LYS A 63 44.09 -15.26 2.68
N ALA A 64 44.32 -16.05 1.63
CA ALA A 64 43.36 -16.25 0.56
C ALA A 64 42.04 -16.81 1.10
N LEU A 65 40.97 -16.14 0.73
CA LEU A 65 39.61 -16.44 1.12
C LEU A 65 39.04 -17.50 0.14
N THR A 66 38.51 -18.62 0.66
CA THR A 66 37.84 -19.66 -0.14
C THR A 66 36.33 -19.64 0.07
N LEU A 67 35.55 -19.48 -1.01
CA LEU A 67 34.10 -19.34 -0.90
C LEU A 67 33.42 -20.66 -0.53
N ASN A 68 32.65 -20.67 0.55
CA ASN A 68 31.80 -21.79 0.97
C ASN A 68 30.30 -21.47 0.78
N LYS A 69 29.41 -22.44 1.03
CA LYS A 69 27.94 -22.28 0.89
C LYS A 69 27.33 -21.16 1.76
N LYS A 70 28.04 -20.65 2.77
CA LYS A 70 27.58 -19.60 3.70
C LYS A 70 28.15 -18.20 3.39
N GLY A 71 28.91 -18.04 2.28
CA GLY A 71 29.59 -16.79 1.95
C GLY A 71 30.74 -16.46 2.91
N TRP A 72 31.01 -15.17 3.12
CA TRP A 72 32.10 -14.71 4.00
C TRP A 72 31.66 -14.29 5.40
N GLY A 73 30.39 -14.50 5.79
CA GLY A 73 29.87 -14.05 7.08
C GLY A 73 30.64 -14.58 8.30
N ASN A 74 31.16 -15.82 8.22
CA ASN A 74 32.00 -16.40 9.28
C ASN A 74 33.40 -15.78 9.39
N HIS A 75 33.83 -15.01 8.38
CA HIS A 75 35.09 -14.29 8.34
C HIS A 75 34.92 -12.81 8.74
N GLY A 76 33.78 -12.46 9.34
CA GLY A 76 33.49 -11.10 9.80
C GLY A 76 33.16 -10.12 8.67
N ILE A 77 32.81 -10.59 7.46
CA ILE A 77 32.43 -9.73 6.33
C ILE A 77 30.92 -9.77 6.15
N GLN A 78 30.28 -8.61 6.22
CA GLN A 78 28.83 -8.49 6.15
C GLN A 78 28.39 -7.35 5.24
N MET A 79 27.44 -7.63 4.36
CA MET A 79 26.80 -6.62 3.53
C MET A 79 25.42 -6.27 4.08
N ILE A 80 25.10 -4.98 4.13
CA ILE A 80 23.71 -4.50 4.26
C ILE A 80 23.01 -4.72 2.93
N PRO A 81 21.99 -5.58 2.87
CA PRO A 81 21.12 -5.59 1.72
C PRO A 81 20.23 -4.33 1.73
N GLY A 82 19.89 -3.82 0.54
CA GLY A 82 18.88 -2.76 0.42
C GLY A 82 17.53 -3.17 1.03
N SER A 83 16.66 -2.19 1.26
CA SER A 83 15.33 -2.37 1.88
C SER A 83 14.45 -3.46 1.27
N GLU A 84 14.73 -3.88 0.03
CA GLU A 84 14.05 -4.96 -0.70
C GLU A 84 14.22 -6.37 -0.09
N ARG A 85 15.14 -6.57 0.87
CA ARG A 85 15.34 -7.88 1.52
C ARG A 85 14.70 -8.01 2.92
N LEU A 86 13.94 -7.02 3.38
CA LEU A 86 13.10 -7.20 4.56
C LEU A 86 11.90 -8.08 4.19
N PHE A 87 11.57 -9.03 5.06
CA PHE A 87 10.37 -9.85 4.91
C PHE A 87 9.16 -8.99 5.26
N SER A 88 8.47 -8.54 4.22
CA SER A 88 7.30 -7.66 4.34
C SER A 88 6.16 -8.31 5.11
N ASN A 89 6.10 -9.65 5.11
CA ASN A 89 5.12 -10.50 5.80
C ASN A 89 5.50 -10.85 7.26
N LEU A 90 6.53 -10.21 7.81
CA LEU A 90 7.01 -10.44 9.17
C LEU A 90 7.02 -9.13 9.98
N SER A 91 6.95 -9.24 11.31
CA SER A 91 7.15 -8.09 12.19
C SER A 91 8.59 -7.57 12.13
N ILE A 92 8.83 -6.37 12.64
CA ILE A 92 10.19 -5.83 12.83
C ILE A 92 11.02 -6.79 13.71
N LEU A 93 10.41 -7.32 14.78
CA LEU A 93 10.99 -8.29 15.69
C LEU A 93 11.33 -9.62 15.01
N ASP A 94 10.46 -10.11 14.15
CA ASP A 94 10.73 -11.34 13.41
C ASP A 94 11.83 -11.16 12.38
N ASN A 95 11.87 -10.01 11.70
CA ASN A 95 13.00 -9.65 10.81
C ASN A 95 14.33 -9.59 11.59
N LEU A 96 14.31 -9.05 12.83
CA LEU A 96 15.46 -9.08 13.74
C LEU A 96 15.90 -10.50 14.09
N LEU A 97 14.94 -11.35 14.47
CA LEU A 97 15.21 -12.73 14.86
C LEU A 97 15.76 -13.56 13.69
N VAL A 98 15.23 -13.38 12.48
CA VAL A 98 15.74 -14.03 11.26
C VAL A 98 17.18 -13.60 10.96
N GLY A 99 17.52 -12.33 11.14
CA GLY A 99 18.88 -11.82 11.00
C GLY A 99 19.86 -12.44 12.00
N LEU A 100 19.42 -12.66 13.25
CA LEU A 100 20.25 -13.15 14.35
C LEU A 100 20.37 -14.68 14.42
N ALA A 101 19.35 -15.41 13.93
CA ALA A 101 19.34 -16.86 13.88
C ALA A 101 20.51 -17.45 13.07
N ARG A 102 21.13 -16.65 12.19
CA ARG A 102 22.30 -17.05 11.37
C ARG A 102 23.55 -17.42 12.20
N LYS A 103 23.69 -16.96 13.45
CA LYS A 103 24.87 -17.26 14.31
C LYS A 103 24.78 -18.59 15.08
N GLY A 104 23.86 -19.51 14.71
CA GLY A 104 23.82 -20.87 15.29
C GLY A 104 23.53 -20.93 16.79
N ARG A 105 23.07 -19.81 17.39
CA ARG A 105 22.64 -19.75 18.78
C ARG A 105 21.29 -20.44 18.89
N ARG A 106 21.23 -21.54 19.65
CA ARG A 106 19.99 -22.30 19.91
C ARG A 106 19.02 -21.59 20.86
N VAL A 107 19.46 -20.51 21.52
CA VAL A 107 18.64 -19.73 22.47
C VAL A 107 18.88 -18.24 22.21
N VAL A 108 17.80 -17.50 21.94
CA VAL A 108 17.80 -16.03 21.86
C VAL A 108 17.00 -15.51 23.05
N HIS A 109 17.65 -14.73 23.91
CA HIS A 109 16.96 -14.03 25.01
C HIS A 109 16.26 -12.79 24.44
N LEU A 110 14.97 -12.93 24.12
CA LEU A 110 14.17 -11.92 23.43
C LEU A 110 14.19 -10.58 24.17
N ASP A 111 14.05 -10.58 25.50
CA ASP A 111 14.03 -9.37 26.32
C ASP A 111 15.34 -8.57 26.22
N LYS A 112 16.48 -9.27 26.23
CA LYS A 112 17.81 -8.64 26.08
C LYS A 112 18.00 -8.07 24.69
N LEU A 113 17.45 -8.74 23.67
CA LEU A 113 17.48 -8.25 22.31
C LEU A 113 16.64 -6.98 22.18
N ILE A 114 15.38 -7.02 22.61
CA ILE A 114 14.46 -5.88 22.59
C ILE A 114 15.08 -4.68 23.32
N ALA A 115 15.66 -4.89 24.50
CA ALA A 115 16.34 -3.84 25.26
C ALA A 115 17.54 -3.23 24.53
N LYS A 116 18.23 -4.00 23.68
CA LYS A 116 19.35 -3.52 22.86
C LYS A 116 18.88 -2.76 21.61
N VAL A 117 17.79 -3.20 20.98
CA VAL A 117 17.32 -2.63 19.70
C VAL A 117 16.48 -1.37 19.89
N ARG A 118 15.62 -1.35 20.91
CA ARG A 118 14.67 -0.26 21.15
C ARG A 118 15.32 1.12 21.20
N PRO A 119 16.47 1.33 21.89
CA PRO A 119 17.13 2.63 21.89
C PRO A 119 17.58 3.08 20.50
N THR A 120 18.18 2.18 19.71
CA THR A 120 18.65 2.51 18.36
C THR A 120 17.48 2.79 17.41
N VAL A 121 16.37 2.06 17.49
CA VAL A 121 15.16 2.36 16.68
C VAL A 121 14.60 3.74 17.01
N GLN A 122 14.51 4.08 18.30
CA GLN A 122 14.02 5.39 18.78
C GLN A 122 14.97 6.53 18.38
N GLU A 123 16.28 6.30 18.46
CA GLU A 123 17.31 7.27 18.06
C GLU A 123 17.13 7.69 16.60
N PHE A 124 16.81 6.77 15.69
CA PHE A 124 16.54 7.08 14.28
C PHE A 124 15.12 7.61 13.99
N GLY A 125 14.33 7.91 15.03
CA GLY A 125 13.02 8.57 14.93
C GLY A 125 11.87 7.65 14.51
N LEU A 126 12.05 6.33 14.52
CA LEU A 126 11.01 5.37 14.17
C LEU A 126 10.04 5.21 15.36
N LYS A 127 8.75 5.53 15.14
CA LYS A 127 7.70 5.57 16.19
C LYS A 127 6.81 4.31 16.21
N PHE A 128 7.37 3.15 15.89
CA PHE A 128 6.61 1.91 15.78
C PHE A 128 7.06 0.91 16.85
N SER A 129 6.14 0.02 17.23
CA SER A 129 6.47 -1.11 18.09
C SER A 129 7.28 -2.16 17.32
N LEU A 130 8.11 -2.95 17.99
CA LEU A 130 8.87 -4.01 17.31
C LEU A 130 7.96 -5.11 16.73
N GLU A 131 6.73 -5.20 17.22
CA GLU A 131 5.66 -6.08 16.75
C GLU A 131 4.98 -5.55 15.48
N THR A 132 5.24 -4.30 15.08
CA THR A 132 4.70 -3.73 13.85
C THR A 132 5.18 -4.52 12.64
N HIS A 133 4.25 -4.82 11.75
CA HIS A 133 4.52 -5.57 10.52
C HIS A 133 5.24 -4.70 9.48
N VAL A 134 6.30 -5.22 8.85
CA VAL A 134 7.13 -4.43 7.91
C VAL A 134 6.31 -3.90 6.73
N SER A 135 5.25 -4.59 6.31
CA SER A 135 4.34 -4.10 5.25
C SER A 135 3.72 -2.73 5.55
N LYS A 136 3.53 -2.39 6.83
CA LYS A 136 2.96 -1.10 7.28
C LYS A 136 3.96 0.06 7.25
N LEU A 137 5.24 -0.23 7.07
CA LEU A 137 6.29 0.78 6.98
C LEU A 137 6.37 1.34 5.56
N SER A 138 6.51 2.66 5.45
CA SER A 138 6.89 3.35 4.22
C SER A 138 8.28 2.89 3.74
N ILE A 139 8.59 3.17 2.47
CA ILE A 139 9.90 2.81 1.88
C ILE A 139 11.06 3.43 2.67
N ALA A 140 10.91 4.69 3.10
CA ALA A 140 11.91 5.40 3.91
C ALA A 140 12.07 4.74 5.29
N GLU A 141 10.98 4.38 5.96
CA GLU A 141 11.03 3.71 7.27
C GLU A 141 11.64 2.31 7.17
N ARG A 142 11.36 1.55 6.10
CA ARG A 142 12.01 0.26 5.82
C ARG A 142 13.51 0.41 5.60
N GLN A 143 13.92 1.48 4.91
CA GLN A 143 15.32 1.80 4.69
C GLN A 143 16.03 2.06 6.02
N VAL A 144 15.49 2.97 6.84
CA VAL A 144 16.03 3.28 8.18
C VAL A 144 16.08 2.02 9.04
N LEU A 145 15.02 1.20 9.01
CA LEU A 145 15.01 -0.06 9.75
C LEU A 145 16.15 -0.98 9.31
N SER A 146 16.38 -1.18 8.01
CA SER A 146 17.49 -2.01 7.50
C SER A 146 18.85 -1.55 8.05
N LEU A 147 19.07 -0.23 8.14
CA LEU A 147 20.28 0.35 8.74
C LEU A 147 20.37 0.07 10.24
N VAL A 148 19.26 0.22 10.98
CA VAL A 148 19.21 -0.08 12.42
C VAL A 148 19.49 -1.56 12.68
N LEU A 149 18.87 -2.47 11.92
CA LEU A 149 19.12 -3.91 12.02
C LEU A 149 20.60 -4.24 11.84
N PHE A 150 21.26 -3.54 10.92
CA PHE A 150 22.66 -3.76 10.64
C PHE A 150 23.57 -3.39 11.80
N PHE A 151 23.32 -2.29 12.51
CA PHE A 151 24.14 -1.89 13.66
C PHE A 151 24.14 -2.92 14.81
N LEU A 152 23.20 -3.86 14.79
CA LEU A 152 23.14 -4.95 15.76
C LEU A 152 24.06 -6.11 15.41
N ILE A 153 24.56 -6.14 14.18
CA ILE A 153 25.38 -7.22 13.66
C ILE A 153 26.85 -6.95 13.95
N ASP A 154 27.45 -7.87 14.70
CA ASP A 154 28.89 -7.85 14.97
C ASP A 154 29.66 -8.49 13.81
N ALA A 155 30.29 -7.62 13.00
CA ALA A 155 31.15 -7.93 11.87
C ALA A 155 32.36 -6.97 11.84
N ASP A 156 33.47 -7.39 11.24
CA ASP A 156 34.74 -6.65 11.18
C ASP A 156 34.86 -5.80 9.91
N PHE A 157 34.21 -6.24 8.83
CA PHE A 157 34.12 -5.55 7.56
C PHE A 157 32.66 -5.41 7.14
N LEU A 158 32.28 -4.16 6.87
CA LEU A 158 30.92 -3.71 6.67
C LEU A 158 30.80 -3.19 5.23
N LEU A 159 29.90 -3.78 4.43
CA LEU A 159 29.68 -3.38 3.05
C LEU A 159 28.30 -2.74 2.92
N LEU A 160 28.26 -1.46 2.58
CA LEU A 160 27.06 -0.61 2.58
C LEU A 160 26.65 -0.29 1.15
N ARG A 161 25.40 -0.59 0.80
CA ARG A 161 24.82 -0.35 -0.52
C ARG A 161 23.57 0.52 -0.42
N ASP A 162 23.51 1.61 -1.20
CA ASP A 162 22.33 2.48 -1.34
C ASP A 162 21.67 2.79 0.01
N CYS A 163 22.51 3.09 1.02
CA CYS A 163 22.08 3.22 2.41
C CYS A 163 21.40 4.56 2.69
N PHE A 164 21.62 5.55 1.82
CA PHE A 164 21.28 6.96 2.08
C PHE A 164 20.02 7.45 1.38
N ALA A 165 19.44 6.65 0.49
CA ALA A 165 18.24 6.99 -0.26
C ALA A 165 17.09 7.31 0.69
N ASN A 166 16.42 8.43 0.43
CA ASN A 166 15.19 8.84 1.12
C ASN A 166 15.34 9.05 2.64
N LEU A 167 16.56 9.31 3.15
CA LEU A 167 16.78 9.71 4.54
C LEU A 167 16.53 11.20 4.73
N SER A 168 15.93 11.58 5.87
CA SER A 168 15.89 12.97 6.30
C SER A 168 17.28 13.47 6.68
N LEU A 169 17.48 14.80 6.72
CA LEU A 169 18.76 15.39 7.14
C LEU A 169 19.17 14.92 8.55
N GLU A 170 18.21 14.83 9.46
CA GLU A 170 18.44 14.35 10.84
C GLU A 170 18.88 12.87 10.86
N GLN A 171 18.25 12.02 10.05
CA GLN A 171 18.61 10.60 9.95
C GLN A 171 20.00 10.41 9.31
N TYR A 172 20.33 11.23 8.31
CA TYR A 172 21.65 11.22 7.69
C TYR A 172 22.76 11.58 8.70
N GLN A 173 22.54 12.62 9.50
CA GLN A 173 23.48 13.05 10.55
C GLN A 173 23.72 11.93 11.57
N LYS A 174 22.65 11.32 12.09
CA LYS A 174 22.75 10.18 13.03
C LYS A 174 23.47 8.98 12.44
N PHE A 175 23.23 8.68 11.17
CA PHE A 175 23.96 7.59 10.50
C PHE A 175 25.46 7.90 10.37
N SER A 176 25.81 9.15 10.03
CA SER A 176 27.19 9.60 9.95
C SER A 176 27.92 9.46 11.30
N GLU A 177 27.27 9.87 12.39
CA GLU A 177 27.78 9.67 13.76
C GLU A 177 28.02 8.20 14.06
N LYS A 178 27.09 7.32 13.66
CA LYS A 178 27.24 5.88 13.87
C LYS A 178 28.35 5.26 13.03
N LEU A 179 28.57 5.73 11.80
CA LEU A 179 29.73 5.32 10.99
C LEU A 179 31.04 5.73 11.66
N ALA A 180 31.12 6.95 12.21
CA ALA A 180 32.30 7.41 12.95
C ALA A 180 32.55 6.56 14.21
N GLU A 181 31.50 6.14 14.92
CA GLU A 181 31.60 5.21 16.04
C GLU A 181 32.17 3.85 15.59
N LEU A 182 31.62 3.24 14.54
CA LEU A 182 32.10 1.96 14.01
C LEU A 182 33.55 2.04 13.54
N LYS A 183 33.93 3.17 12.91
CA LYS A 183 35.30 3.47 12.55
C LYS A 183 36.22 3.50 13.78
N SER A 184 35.80 4.17 14.87
CA SER A 184 36.55 4.21 16.14
C SER A 184 36.70 2.82 16.80
N GLN A 185 35.77 1.91 16.54
CA GLN A 185 35.82 0.49 16.95
C GLN A 185 36.69 -0.37 16.02
N ASN A 186 37.51 0.26 15.17
CA ASN A 186 38.43 -0.38 14.23
C ASN A 186 37.72 -1.28 13.20
N LYS A 187 36.46 -0.99 12.85
CA LYS A 187 35.73 -1.70 11.79
C LYS A 187 36.11 -1.12 10.42
N GLY A 188 36.24 -1.97 9.41
CA GLY A 188 36.50 -1.53 8.03
C GLY A 188 35.18 -1.37 7.28
N ILE A 189 34.91 -0.20 6.70
CA ILE A 189 33.61 0.08 6.06
C ILE A 189 33.83 0.39 4.58
N LEU A 190 33.16 -0.34 3.69
CA LEU A 190 33.06 0.02 2.28
C LEU A 190 31.67 0.59 2.03
N LEU A 191 31.62 1.78 1.46
CA LEU A 191 30.39 2.50 1.15
C LEU A 191 30.25 2.71 -0.36
N VAL A 192 29.08 2.37 -0.91
CA VAL A 192 28.66 2.82 -2.24
C VAL A 192 27.71 4.01 -2.06
N PRO A 193 28.21 5.25 -2.26
CA PRO A 193 27.40 6.46 -2.09
C PRO A 193 26.48 6.69 -3.29
N GLU A 194 25.42 7.46 -3.07
CA GLU A 194 24.47 7.87 -4.12
C GLU A 194 24.90 9.15 -4.84
N THR A 195 25.64 10.02 -4.14
CA THR A 195 26.16 11.27 -4.71
C THR A 195 27.66 11.40 -4.43
N PRO A 196 28.42 12.07 -5.30
CA PRO A 196 29.84 12.36 -5.04
C PRO A 196 30.08 13.12 -3.74
N SER A 197 29.17 14.04 -3.36
CA SER A 197 29.28 14.82 -2.12
C SER A 197 29.36 13.94 -0.86
N GLN A 198 28.63 12.82 -0.83
CA GLN A 198 28.66 11.89 0.31
C GLN A 198 30.04 11.27 0.55
N ILE A 199 30.91 11.21 -0.46
CA ILE A 199 32.29 10.75 -0.27
C ILE A 199 33.06 11.71 0.62
N PHE A 200 32.95 13.00 0.32
CA PHE A 200 33.65 14.05 1.06
C PHE A 200 33.15 14.15 2.50
N ASP A 201 31.87 13.84 2.71
CA ASP A 201 31.27 13.86 4.04
C ASP A 201 31.62 12.63 4.90
N LEU A 202 31.77 11.44 4.28
CA LEU A 202 31.73 10.17 5.00
C LEU A 202 32.97 9.28 4.83
N CYS A 203 33.78 9.49 3.80
CA CYS A 203 34.83 8.56 3.39
C CYS A 203 36.23 9.08 3.70
N ASP A 204 37.15 8.16 4.01
CA ASP A 204 38.58 8.43 4.16
C ASP A 204 39.34 8.27 2.84
N ASP A 205 39.05 7.15 2.16
CA ASP A 205 39.64 6.77 0.89
C ASP A 205 38.53 6.60 -0.16
N VAL A 206 38.86 6.77 -1.44
CA VAL A 206 37.92 6.59 -2.56
C VAL A 206 38.53 5.73 -3.65
N VAL A 207 37.70 4.88 -4.25
CA VAL A 207 37.97 4.13 -5.48
C VAL A 207 36.92 4.49 -6.51
N LEU A 208 37.37 4.93 -7.69
CA LEU A 208 36.52 5.21 -8.84
C LEU A 208 36.65 4.06 -9.84
N LEU A 209 35.51 3.48 -10.23
CA LEU A 209 35.39 2.40 -11.19
C LEU A 209 34.78 2.91 -12.50
N ARG A 210 35.30 2.42 -13.62
CA ARG A 210 34.72 2.65 -14.95
C ARG A 210 35.04 1.51 -15.90
N SER A 211 34.02 1.04 -16.61
CA SER A 211 34.15 -0.04 -17.61
C SER A 211 34.81 -1.31 -17.03
N GLY A 212 34.55 -1.55 -15.75
CA GLY A 212 35.05 -2.65 -14.94
C GLY A 212 36.46 -2.49 -14.38
N LYS A 213 37.12 -1.34 -14.54
CA LYS A 213 38.49 -1.10 -14.06
C LYS A 213 38.51 0.00 -12.99
N VAL A 214 39.47 -0.09 -12.08
CA VAL A 214 39.82 1.01 -11.17
C VAL A 214 40.55 2.07 -11.98
N ILE A 215 39.99 3.27 -12.04
CA ILE A 215 40.58 4.42 -12.74
C ILE A 215 41.23 5.43 -11.78
N TYR A 216 40.80 5.42 -10.52
CA TYR A 216 41.40 6.21 -9.45
C TYR A 216 41.30 5.45 -8.12
N SER A 217 42.33 5.55 -7.30
CA SER A 217 42.32 5.08 -5.91
C SER A 217 43.25 5.97 -5.08
N GLY A 218 42.73 6.58 -4.02
CA GLY A 218 43.48 7.55 -3.22
C GLY A 218 42.70 8.01 -2.00
N LYS A 219 43.25 8.97 -1.24
CA LYS A 219 42.52 9.60 -0.14
C LYS A 219 41.50 10.59 -0.68
N VAL A 220 40.39 10.76 0.02
CA VAL A 220 39.38 11.76 -0.34
C VAL A 220 39.94 13.19 -0.28
N THR A 221 40.93 13.44 0.59
CA THR A 221 41.62 14.73 0.68
C THR A 221 42.55 15.04 -0.50
N GLU A 222 42.79 14.07 -1.39
CA GLU A 222 43.72 14.17 -2.53
C GLU A 222 42.98 14.32 -3.87
N ILE A 223 41.67 14.54 -3.84
CA ILE A 223 40.83 14.70 -5.03
C ILE A 223 39.75 15.74 -4.77
N GLU A 224 39.42 16.57 -5.75
CA GLU A 224 38.31 17.53 -5.63
C GLU A 224 37.01 16.98 -6.22
N ILE A 225 35.86 17.52 -5.80
CA ILE A 225 34.55 17.07 -6.30
C ILE A 225 34.43 17.22 -7.83
N ASP A 226 35.00 18.28 -8.39
CA ASP A 226 35.03 18.52 -9.83
C ASP A 226 35.94 17.52 -10.56
N GLU A 227 36.99 17.02 -9.92
CA GLU A 227 37.85 15.97 -10.47
C GLU A 227 37.16 14.61 -10.43
N VAL A 228 36.48 14.27 -9.32
CA VAL A 228 35.62 13.06 -9.25
C VAL A 228 34.58 13.12 -10.36
N HIS A 229 33.94 14.28 -10.50
CA HIS A 229 33.03 14.55 -11.59
C HIS A 229 33.72 14.33 -12.94
N ASN A 230 34.83 14.97 -13.27
CA ASN A 230 35.53 14.82 -14.56
C ASN A 230 35.97 13.37 -14.85
N ILE A 231 36.46 12.65 -13.85
CA ILE A 231 36.88 11.24 -13.96
C ILE A 231 35.67 10.35 -14.32
N LEU A 232 34.48 10.69 -13.80
CA LEU A 232 33.20 10.02 -14.08
C LEU A 232 32.42 10.64 -15.26
N ASN A 233 32.64 11.91 -15.63
CA ASN A 233 31.71 12.75 -16.42
C ASN A 233 31.76 12.53 -17.93
N ASN A 234 32.61 11.64 -18.44
CA ASN A 234 32.49 11.20 -19.83
C ASN A 234 31.45 10.07 -19.98
N SER A 235 30.30 10.17 -19.28
CA SER A 235 29.28 9.14 -19.26
C SER A 235 27.84 9.69 -19.26
N PRO A 236 26.96 9.13 -20.11
CA PRO A 236 25.54 9.50 -20.18
C PRO A 236 24.77 9.34 -18.85
N TYR A 237 25.27 8.52 -17.92
CA TYR A 237 24.69 8.30 -16.59
C TYR A 237 24.71 9.55 -15.70
N MET A 238 25.79 10.34 -15.71
CA MET A 238 25.86 11.56 -14.86
C MET A 238 24.93 12.66 -15.37
N ILE A 239 24.73 12.72 -16.70
CA ILE A 239 23.71 13.60 -17.30
C ILE A 239 22.32 13.19 -16.83
N ARG A 240 22.01 11.89 -16.88
CA ARG A 240 20.74 11.35 -16.36
C ARG A 240 20.58 11.67 -14.87
N GLN A 241 21.61 11.46 -14.05
CA GLN A 241 21.53 11.68 -12.60
C GLN A 241 21.44 13.16 -12.22
N ALA A 242 22.15 14.05 -12.91
CA ALA A 242 22.04 15.49 -12.73
C ALA A 242 20.65 16.01 -13.10
N VAL A 243 20.05 15.46 -14.16
CA VAL A 243 18.67 15.74 -14.54
C VAL A 243 17.69 15.19 -13.51
N GLU A 244 17.81 13.92 -13.12
CA GLU A 244 16.93 13.29 -12.12
C GLU A 244 16.99 14.01 -10.77
N ASN A 245 18.18 14.41 -10.31
CA ASN A 245 18.35 15.13 -9.05
C ASN A 245 17.74 16.53 -9.09
N LYS A 246 17.99 17.31 -10.15
CA LYS A 246 17.37 18.63 -10.30
C LYS A 246 15.87 18.54 -10.58
N PHE A 247 15.42 17.51 -11.29
CA PHE A 247 14.01 17.19 -11.47
C PHE A 247 13.35 16.98 -10.12
N ASN A 248 13.89 16.10 -9.27
CA ASN A 248 13.36 15.86 -7.92
C ASN A 248 13.33 17.14 -7.07
N GLN A 249 14.30 18.06 -7.24
CA GLN A 249 14.26 19.39 -6.59
C GLN A 249 13.15 20.30 -7.14
N PHE A 250 12.90 20.30 -8.46
CA PHE A 250 11.85 21.13 -9.08
C PHE A 250 10.44 20.58 -8.91
N HIS A 251 10.31 19.26 -8.83
CA HIS A 251 9.04 18.51 -8.78
C HIS A 251 8.18 18.87 -7.58
N ASN A 252 8.81 19.20 -6.44
CA ASN A 252 8.10 19.60 -5.23
C ASN A 252 7.36 20.95 -5.36
N ASN A 253 7.64 21.76 -6.39
CA ASN A 253 7.18 23.16 -6.49
C ASN A 253 6.59 23.56 -7.85
N VAL A 254 6.44 22.66 -8.82
CA VAL A 254 6.01 23.01 -10.19
C VAL A 254 4.95 22.03 -10.69
N THR A 255 3.75 22.54 -10.94
CA THR A 255 2.55 21.78 -11.35
C THR A 255 2.42 21.57 -12.87
N ARG A 256 3.30 22.19 -13.68
CA ARG A 256 3.25 22.15 -15.15
C ARG A 256 4.40 21.32 -15.75
N PRO A 257 4.12 20.19 -16.44
CA PRO A 257 5.12 19.27 -16.99
C PRO A 257 6.14 19.95 -17.93
N GLU A 258 5.69 20.93 -18.69
CA GLU A 258 6.47 21.61 -19.73
C GLU A 258 7.57 22.48 -19.09
N ILE A 259 7.26 23.13 -17.97
CA ILE A 259 8.20 23.96 -17.20
C ILE A 259 9.27 23.08 -16.54
N LEU A 260 8.86 21.91 -16.06
CA LEU A 260 9.75 20.93 -15.46
C LEU A 260 10.73 20.37 -16.50
N PHE A 261 10.24 20.09 -17.70
CA PHE A 261 11.05 19.62 -18.82
C PHE A 261 12.02 20.69 -19.34
N GLU A 262 11.58 21.94 -19.50
CA GLU A 262 12.43 23.06 -19.90
C GLU A 262 13.60 23.28 -18.91
N ARG A 263 13.29 23.29 -17.61
CA ARG A 263 14.32 23.44 -16.57
C ARG A 263 15.32 22.28 -16.58
N SER A 264 14.84 21.07 -16.84
CA SER A 264 15.69 19.87 -16.96
C SER A 264 16.65 19.97 -18.15
N LEU A 265 16.18 20.46 -19.30
CA LEU A 265 16.98 20.65 -20.51
C LEU A 265 18.06 21.74 -20.34
N LYS A 266 17.75 22.84 -19.66
CA LYS A 266 18.75 23.87 -19.29
C LYS A 266 19.88 23.32 -18.42
N VAL A 267 19.56 22.37 -17.54
CA VAL A 267 20.56 21.71 -16.67
C VAL A 267 21.48 20.82 -17.49
N VAL A 268 20.95 20.08 -18.47
CA VAL A 268 21.77 19.28 -19.40
C VAL A 268 22.66 20.15 -20.26
N ALA A 269 22.14 21.25 -20.82
CA ALA A 269 22.92 22.17 -21.62
C ALA A 269 24.13 22.70 -20.85
N ASN A 270 23.91 23.16 -19.62
CA ASN A 270 25.00 23.63 -18.75
C ASN A 270 25.98 22.51 -18.40
N PHE A 271 25.49 21.31 -18.10
CA PHE A 271 26.33 20.16 -17.76
C PHE A 271 27.21 19.71 -18.93
N CYS A 272 26.70 19.80 -20.16
CA CYS A 272 27.44 19.50 -21.38
C CYS A 272 28.39 20.62 -21.82
N GLY A 273 28.59 21.68 -21.01
CA GLY A 273 29.42 22.81 -21.38
C GLY A 273 28.84 23.65 -22.52
N LEU A 274 27.51 23.66 -22.69
CA LEU A 274 26.78 24.41 -23.72
C LEU A 274 25.96 25.56 -23.09
N PRO A 275 26.60 26.57 -22.47
CA PRO A 275 25.91 27.65 -21.76
C PRO A 275 25.06 28.55 -22.69
N ASN A 276 25.32 28.51 -24.00
CA ASN A 276 24.63 29.30 -25.01
C ASN A 276 23.48 28.56 -25.72
N ALA A 277 23.18 27.32 -25.30
CA ALA A 277 22.13 26.56 -25.96
C ALA A 277 20.72 27.10 -25.64
N PHE A 278 19.80 26.98 -26.60
CA PHE A 278 18.39 27.30 -26.40
C PHE A 278 17.47 26.19 -26.93
N PHE A 279 16.25 26.15 -26.40
CA PHE A 279 15.25 25.11 -26.67
C PHE A 279 13.97 25.71 -27.27
N LEU A 280 13.42 25.08 -28.30
CA LEU A 280 12.10 25.39 -28.87
C LEU A 280 11.12 24.25 -28.59
N PHE A 281 9.88 24.55 -28.20
CA PHE A 281 8.84 23.55 -27.90
C PHE A 281 7.61 23.75 -28.79
N HIS A 282 6.89 22.66 -29.08
CA HIS A 282 5.56 22.68 -29.69
C HIS A 282 4.51 22.44 -28.59
N GLY A 283 3.43 23.24 -28.55
CA GLY A 283 2.37 23.10 -27.55
C GLY A 283 1.17 22.29 -28.04
N GLU A 284 0.28 21.89 -27.12
CA GLU A 284 -0.87 20.98 -27.36
C GLU A 284 -1.90 21.47 -28.42
N GLU A 285 -1.85 22.72 -28.88
CA GLU A 285 -2.82 23.30 -29.83
C GLU A 285 -2.22 23.68 -31.20
N GLY A 286 -1.08 23.11 -31.59
CA GLY A 286 -0.54 23.33 -32.94
C GLY A 286 0.13 24.69 -33.16
N GLN A 287 0.19 25.57 -32.15
CA GLN A 287 1.00 26.79 -32.19
C GLN A 287 2.34 26.58 -31.47
N PRO A 288 3.49 26.90 -32.10
CA PRO A 288 4.78 26.82 -31.44
C PRO A 288 4.88 27.87 -30.32
N GLU A 289 4.99 27.41 -29.07
CA GLU A 289 5.22 28.28 -27.91
C GLU A 289 6.73 28.32 -27.62
N VAL A 290 7.37 29.46 -27.90
CA VAL A 290 8.80 29.65 -27.58
C VAL A 290 8.96 30.26 -26.19
N ARG A 291 9.56 29.51 -25.25
CA ARG A 291 9.72 29.96 -23.86
C ARG A 291 11.20 30.21 -23.48
N PHE A 292 11.50 31.51 -23.40
CA PHE A 292 12.66 32.27 -22.91
C PHE A 292 14.04 31.62 -22.64
N SER A 293 15.00 32.08 -23.46
CA SER A 293 16.45 32.17 -23.17
C SER A 293 16.90 33.64 -23.30
N LYS A 294 17.93 34.06 -22.55
CA LYS A 294 18.52 35.43 -22.55
C LYS A 294 18.98 35.92 -23.94
N TYR A 295 19.06 35.00 -24.90
CA TYR A 295 19.46 35.24 -26.28
C TYR A 295 18.28 35.39 -27.27
N TRP A 296 17.02 35.38 -26.82
CA TRP A 296 15.86 35.65 -27.69
C TRP A 296 15.98 36.98 -28.43
N ASN A 297 16.57 38.00 -27.81
CA ASN A 297 16.82 39.30 -28.44
C ASN A 297 17.78 39.22 -29.64
N LYS A 298 18.72 38.25 -29.67
CA LYS A 298 19.50 37.94 -30.89
C LYS A 298 18.62 37.21 -31.91
N ALA A 299 17.79 36.26 -31.48
CA ALA A 299 16.93 35.48 -32.38
C ALA A 299 15.86 36.33 -33.10
N THR A 300 15.20 37.25 -32.39
CA THR A 300 14.24 38.22 -32.96
C THR A 300 14.91 39.20 -33.91
N LYS A 301 16.15 39.64 -33.61
CA LYS A 301 16.96 40.50 -34.50
C LYS A 301 17.20 39.87 -35.88
N TYR A 302 17.19 38.54 -35.99
CA TYR A 302 17.37 37.79 -37.25
C TYR A 302 16.07 37.22 -37.84
N GLY A 303 14.89 37.56 -37.29
CA GLY A 303 13.60 37.15 -37.86
C GLY A 303 13.22 35.67 -37.63
N LEU A 304 13.77 35.01 -36.61
CA LEU A 304 13.55 33.59 -36.32
C LEU A 304 12.08 33.23 -36.02
N GLU A 305 11.22 34.16 -35.62
CA GLU A 305 9.78 33.91 -35.37
C GLU A 305 9.03 33.38 -36.61
N LYS A 306 9.35 33.89 -37.81
CA LYS A 306 8.82 33.34 -39.08
C LYS A 306 9.65 32.16 -39.61
N GLY A 307 10.86 31.99 -39.09
CA GLY A 307 11.80 30.93 -39.44
C GLY A 307 11.49 29.61 -38.74
N VAL A 308 11.01 29.63 -37.49
CA VAL A 308 10.72 28.42 -36.70
C VAL A 308 9.60 27.57 -37.33
N GLN A 309 8.50 28.18 -37.79
CA GLN A 309 7.44 27.45 -38.50
C GLN A 309 7.94 26.89 -39.84
N LYS A 310 8.67 27.70 -40.64
CA LYS A 310 9.31 27.22 -41.87
C LYS A 310 10.37 26.13 -41.62
N LEU A 311 11.06 26.15 -40.48
CA LEU A 311 12.01 25.13 -40.05
C LEU A 311 11.28 23.84 -39.70
N LEU A 312 10.23 23.90 -38.89
CA LEU A 312 9.39 22.75 -38.55
C LEU A 312 8.73 22.14 -39.81
N ASP A 313 8.27 22.98 -40.74
CA ASP A 313 7.63 22.57 -42.00
C ASP A 313 8.65 22.03 -43.05
N ALA A 314 9.89 22.56 -43.07
CA ALA A 314 10.95 22.13 -44.00
C ALA A 314 11.85 21.01 -43.45
N MET A 315 11.71 20.65 -42.18
CA MET A 315 12.41 19.53 -41.55
C MET A 315 11.67 18.22 -41.84
N PRO A 316 12.19 17.31 -42.68
CA PRO A 316 11.69 15.95 -42.64
C PRO A 316 11.97 15.40 -41.23
N LEU A 317 10.94 14.93 -40.52
CA LEU A 317 11.02 14.28 -39.19
C LEU A 317 12.11 13.18 -39.09
N GLU A 318 12.62 12.74 -40.23
CA GLU A 318 13.68 11.77 -40.43
C GLU A 318 15.11 12.36 -40.32
N LYS A 319 15.34 13.64 -40.63
CA LYS A 319 16.66 14.31 -40.53
C LYS A 319 16.84 14.97 -39.15
N ARG A 320 17.78 14.41 -38.38
CA ARG A 320 17.91 14.58 -36.92
C ARG A 320 19.10 15.47 -36.48
N LEU A 321 19.74 16.15 -37.43
CA LEU A 321 20.84 17.10 -37.25
C LEU A 321 20.93 17.99 -38.50
N GLY A 322 21.10 19.29 -38.32
CA GLY A 322 21.33 20.21 -39.43
C GLY A 322 22.12 21.45 -39.01
N LEU A 323 22.72 22.11 -40.00
CA LEU A 323 23.33 23.42 -39.85
C LEU A 323 22.35 24.47 -40.37
N LEU A 324 22.17 25.55 -39.61
CA LEU A 324 21.35 26.70 -39.95
C LEU A 324 22.26 27.92 -40.06
N HIS A 325 22.26 28.55 -41.23
CA HIS A 325 22.97 29.81 -41.45
C HIS A 325 21.99 30.97 -41.28
N LEU A 326 22.31 31.91 -40.39
CA LEU A 326 21.53 33.12 -40.17
C LEU A 326 22.46 34.33 -40.31
N GLY A 327 22.50 34.91 -41.51
CA GLY A 327 23.48 35.95 -41.84
C GLY A 327 24.90 35.37 -41.89
N THR A 328 25.82 35.94 -41.11
CA THR A 328 27.20 35.44 -40.94
C THR A 328 27.33 34.34 -39.90
N ASP A 329 26.32 34.18 -39.05
CA ASP A 329 26.37 33.30 -37.88
C ASP A 329 25.86 31.89 -38.25
N GLN A 330 26.50 30.87 -37.72
CA GLN A 330 26.17 29.46 -37.95
C GLN A 330 25.62 28.84 -36.67
N PHE A 331 24.51 28.11 -36.79
CA PHE A 331 23.87 27.42 -35.68
C PHE A 331 23.68 25.94 -36.01
N LEU A 332 24.03 25.07 -35.07
CA LEU A 332 23.79 23.64 -35.14
C LEU A 332 22.50 23.32 -34.38
N TRP A 333 21.57 22.58 -35.00
CA TRP A 333 20.30 22.23 -34.36
C TRP A 333 20.04 20.72 -34.32
N TYR A 334 19.30 20.29 -33.29
CA TYR A 334 18.97 18.88 -33.03
C TYR A 334 17.55 18.69 -32.51
N ALA A 335 16.81 17.75 -33.10
CA ALA A 335 15.49 17.33 -32.59
C ALA A 335 15.62 16.26 -31.48
N LEU A 336 15.04 16.54 -30.32
CA LEU A 336 15.08 15.70 -29.12
C LEU A 336 13.88 14.75 -28.97
N SER A 337 12.82 14.94 -29.77
CA SER A 337 11.62 14.09 -29.77
C SER A 337 11.37 13.40 -31.11
N ALA A 338 10.68 12.26 -31.06
CA ALA A 338 10.32 11.43 -32.20
C ALA A 338 8.79 11.25 -32.36
N GLU A 339 7.98 11.84 -31.49
CA GLU A 339 6.51 11.84 -31.56
C GLU A 339 6.03 13.20 -32.11
N LYS A 340 4.98 13.17 -32.94
CA LYS A 340 4.54 14.31 -33.77
C LYS A 340 4.15 15.56 -32.96
N ASP A 341 3.73 15.40 -31.72
CA ASP A 341 3.02 16.44 -30.99
C ASP A 341 3.90 17.21 -29.98
N ASP A 342 5.12 16.72 -29.68
CA ASP A 342 6.01 17.31 -28.66
C ASP A 342 7.46 17.43 -29.18
N VAL A 343 7.80 18.39 -30.06
CA VAL A 343 9.19 18.54 -30.57
C VAL A 343 10.00 19.53 -29.73
N ALA A 344 11.05 19.06 -29.05
CA ALA A 344 12.08 19.91 -28.45
C ALA A 344 13.30 20.03 -29.37
N LEU A 345 13.71 21.25 -29.72
CA LEU A 345 14.89 21.52 -30.57
C LEU A 345 16.01 22.17 -29.76
N LEU A 346 17.16 21.52 -29.65
CA LEU A 346 18.40 22.10 -29.09
C LEU A 346 19.15 22.85 -30.20
N VAL A 347 19.44 24.14 -30.01
CA VAL A 347 20.23 24.94 -30.96
C VAL A 347 21.48 25.50 -30.26
N VAL A 348 22.63 25.36 -30.91
CA VAL A 348 23.97 25.76 -30.42
C VAL A 348 24.68 26.60 -31.48
N GLU A 349 25.42 27.64 -31.10
CA GLU A 349 26.25 28.46 -32.01
C GLU A 349 27.47 27.64 -32.48
N ALA A 350 27.73 27.60 -33.78
CA ALA A 350 28.63 26.61 -34.40
C ALA A 350 30.13 26.92 -34.29
N GLU A 351 30.52 28.05 -33.67
CA GLU A 351 31.93 28.35 -33.36
C GLU A 351 32.48 27.37 -32.31
N ASP A 352 31.61 26.84 -31.44
CA ASP A 352 31.94 25.76 -30.51
C ASP A 352 31.81 24.41 -31.23
N HIS A 353 32.88 23.92 -31.85
CA HIS A 353 32.96 22.49 -32.23
C HIS A 353 32.84 21.67 -30.95
N PRO A 354 31.73 20.96 -30.72
CA PRO A 354 31.55 20.39 -29.41
C PRO A 354 32.33 19.07 -29.29
N PRO A 355 33.15 18.89 -28.24
CA PRO A 355 34.09 17.75 -28.14
C PRO A 355 33.44 16.42 -27.72
N PHE A 356 32.13 16.23 -27.85
CA PHE A 356 31.37 15.21 -27.10
C PHE A 356 30.74 14.08 -27.96
N PRO A 357 30.41 12.91 -27.37
CA PRO A 357 29.72 11.83 -28.06
C PRO A 357 28.20 12.09 -28.14
N PHE A 358 27.80 12.91 -29.12
CA PHE A 358 26.43 13.42 -29.35
C PHE A 358 25.30 12.39 -29.38
N ARG A 359 25.59 11.20 -29.91
CA ARG A 359 24.59 10.13 -30.05
C ARG A 359 24.11 9.61 -28.70
N GLU A 360 24.95 9.69 -27.69
CA GLU A 360 24.69 9.15 -26.36
C GLU A 360 23.94 10.15 -25.50
N ILE A 361 24.30 11.44 -25.57
CA ILE A 361 23.55 12.54 -24.94
C ILE A 361 22.10 12.56 -25.43
N ARG A 362 21.88 12.41 -26.75
CA ARG A 362 20.52 12.34 -27.32
C ARG A 362 19.74 11.15 -26.78
N LYS A 363 20.35 9.96 -26.74
CA LYS A 363 19.68 8.76 -26.22
C LYS A 363 19.25 8.95 -24.78
N GLU A 364 20.11 9.53 -23.94
CA GLU A 364 19.75 9.79 -22.55
C GLU A 364 18.73 10.90 -22.38
N LEU A 365 18.83 11.99 -23.15
CA LEU A 365 17.82 13.06 -23.12
C LEU A 365 16.44 12.54 -23.49
N SER A 366 16.33 11.76 -24.57
CA SER A 366 15.06 11.14 -24.97
C SER A 366 14.57 10.10 -23.96
N ALA A 367 15.47 9.30 -23.36
CA ALA A 367 15.11 8.32 -22.33
C ALA A 367 14.64 8.99 -21.04
N THR A 368 15.31 10.07 -20.63
CA THR A 368 14.99 10.85 -19.43
C THR A 368 13.66 11.59 -19.62
N TYR A 369 13.43 12.20 -20.78
CA TYR A 369 12.13 12.81 -21.10
C TYR A 369 10.99 11.79 -21.00
N ARG A 370 11.17 10.61 -21.59
CA ARG A 370 10.18 9.53 -21.55
C ARG A 370 9.91 9.06 -20.12
N GLY A 371 10.97 8.90 -19.31
CA GLY A 371 10.84 8.55 -17.89
C GLY A 371 10.10 9.60 -17.07
N ILE A 372 10.37 10.88 -17.34
CA ILE A 372 9.68 12.02 -16.72
C ILE A 372 8.20 12.04 -17.08
N LYS A 373 7.88 11.92 -18.37
CA LYS A 373 6.48 11.90 -18.86
C LYS A 373 5.69 10.76 -18.21
N GLU A 374 6.30 9.59 -18.09
CA GLU A 374 5.68 8.45 -17.43
C GLU A 374 5.49 8.64 -15.92
N LYS A 375 6.48 9.21 -15.22
CA LYS A 375 6.37 9.48 -13.77
C LYS A 375 5.24 10.48 -13.47
N ILE A 376 5.15 11.57 -14.24
CA ILE A 376 4.06 12.56 -14.11
C ILE A 376 2.71 11.92 -14.39
N ARG A 377 2.62 11.06 -15.42
CA ARG A 377 1.39 10.32 -15.75
C ARG A 377 0.98 9.40 -14.59
N GLN A 378 1.92 8.67 -14.00
CA GLN A 378 1.66 7.76 -12.88
C GLN A 378 1.19 8.52 -11.64
N GLU A 379 1.81 9.65 -11.30
CA GLU A 379 1.38 10.47 -10.17
C GLU A 379 0.00 11.10 -10.38
N LYS A 380 -0.31 11.55 -11.60
CA LYS A 380 -1.66 12.04 -11.93
C LYS A 380 -2.72 10.96 -11.72
N ILE A 381 -2.46 9.75 -12.22
CA ILE A 381 -3.35 8.60 -12.03
C ILE A 381 -3.47 8.25 -10.55
N ALA A 382 -2.36 8.21 -9.81
CA ALA A 382 -2.37 7.90 -8.38
C ALA A 382 -3.19 8.92 -7.59
N ARG A 383 -3.07 10.21 -7.91
CA ARG A 383 -3.82 11.28 -7.26
C ARG A 383 -5.30 11.26 -7.63
N GLU A 384 -5.63 10.98 -8.88
CA GLU A 384 -7.02 10.79 -9.31
C GLU A 384 -7.67 9.59 -8.60
N LEU A 385 -6.92 8.49 -8.47
CA LEU A 385 -7.38 7.30 -7.73
C LEU A 385 -7.58 7.58 -6.24
N GLU A 386 -6.66 8.30 -5.61
CA GLU A 386 -6.76 8.70 -4.20
C GLU A 386 -7.97 9.61 -3.97
N LEU A 387 -8.15 10.64 -4.81
CA LEU A 387 -9.33 11.52 -4.76
C LEU A 387 -10.63 10.76 -5.01
N SER A 388 -10.63 9.80 -5.95
CA SER A 388 -11.79 8.95 -6.21
C SER A 388 -12.12 8.05 -5.02
N SER A 389 -11.10 7.43 -4.42
CA SER A 389 -11.26 6.57 -3.23
C SER A 389 -11.78 7.36 -2.03
N TYR A 390 -11.29 8.59 -1.84
CA TYR A 390 -11.77 9.48 -0.80
C TYR A 390 -13.23 9.89 -1.02
N ARG A 391 -13.62 10.22 -2.26
CA ARG A 391 -15.02 10.53 -2.60
C ARG A 391 -15.94 9.34 -2.38
N LEU A 392 -15.52 8.15 -2.82
CA LEU A 392 -16.30 6.93 -2.62
C LEU A 392 -16.49 6.63 -1.12
N ALA A 393 -15.44 6.79 -0.30
CA ALA A 393 -15.56 6.64 1.14
C ALA A 393 -16.58 7.62 1.76
N GLN A 394 -16.58 8.89 1.32
CA GLN A 394 -17.60 9.86 1.77
C GLN A 394 -19.02 9.48 1.33
N GLU A 395 -19.20 8.98 0.11
CA GLU A 395 -20.52 8.51 -0.35
C GLU A 395 -21.00 7.28 0.43
N MET A 396 -20.09 6.36 0.78
CA MET A 396 -20.40 5.20 1.62
C MET A 396 -20.76 5.61 3.05
N ASP A 397 -20.07 6.59 3.63
CA ASP A 397 -20.43 7.13 4.95
C ASP A 397 -21.85 7.74 4.94
N ILE A 398 -22.25 8.39 3.85
CA ILE A 398 -23.63 8.88 3.67
C ILE A 398 -24.62 7.71 3.62
N ALA A 399 -24.33 6.67 2.84
CA ALA A 399 -25.19 5.48 2.75
C ALA A 399 -25.35 4.79 4.11
N ARG A 400 -24.26 4.61 4.86
CA ARG A 400 -24.27 4.05 6.22
C ARG A 400 -25.16 4.86 7.16
N ASN A 401 -25.05 6.19 7.11
CA ASN A 401 -25.85 7.08 7.94
C ASN A 401 -27.35 7.00 7.60
N ILE A 402 -27.71 6.86 6.33
CA ILE A 402 -29.10 6.66 5.90
C ILE A 402 -29.63 5.34 6.48
N GLN A 403 -28.91 4.23 6.29
CA GLN A 403 -29.32 2.92 6.81
C GLN A 403 -29.49 2.94 8.34
N SER A 404 -28.49 3.45 9.05
CA SER A 404 -28.50 3.58 10.52
C SER A 404 -29.61 4.50 11.04
N SER A 405 -30.10 5.44 10.21
CA SER A 405 -31.21 6.32 10.60
C SER A 405 -32.58 5.65 10.52
N ILE A 406 -32.69 4.58 9.71
CA ILE A 406 -33.92 3.83 9.49
C ILE A 406 -34.06 2.68 10.49
N LEU A 407 -32.93 2.11 10.95
CA LEU A 407 -32.94 1.09 11.99
C LEU A 407 -33.55 1.59 13.32
N PRO A 408 -34.30 0.75 14.05
CA PRO A 408 -34.90 1.14 15.34
C PRO A 408 -33.85 1.52 16.39
N LYS A 409 -33.85 2.79 16.83
CA LYS A 409 -32.88 3.28 17.83
C LYS A 409 -33.21 2.92 19.28
N ASN A 410 -34.50 2.86 19.62
CA ASN A 410 -35.00 2.58 20.97
C ASN A 410 -36.22 1.66 20.87
N PRO A 411 -36.03 0.38 20.51
CA PRO A 411 -37.14 -0.54 20.39
C PRO A 411 -37.81 -0.76 21.75
N ASN A 412 -39.13 -0.72 21.76
CA ASN A 412 -39.94 -0.92 22.96
C ASN A 412 -41.23 -1.65 22.59
N LEU A 413 -41.57 -2.67 23.37
CA LEU A 413 -42.74 -3.51 23.19
C LEU A 413 -43.45 -3.67 24.53
N PRO A 414 -44.72 -3.25 24.68
CA PRO A 414 -45.42 -3.34 25.95
C PRO A 414 -45.47 -4.76 26.53
N GLY A 415 -45.09 -4.91 27.80
CA GLY A 415 -45.07 -6.20 28.49
C GLY A 415 -43.87 -7.09 28.14
N TYR A 416 -42.83 -6.50 27.54
CA TYR A 416 -41.56 -7.15 27.26
C TYR A 416 -40.39 -6.19 27.51
N LYS A 417 -39.31 -6.71 28.08
CA LYS A 417 -38.00 -6.04 28.07
C LYS A 417 -37.27 -6.40 26.78
N ILE A 418 -36.74 -5.40 26.08
CA ILE A 418 -36.06 -5.60 24.81
C ILE A 418 -34.64 -5.05 24.87
N ALA A 419 -33.71 -5.80 24.29
CA ALA A 419 -32.41 -5.29 23.89
C ALA A 419 -32.14 -5.66 22.42
N THR A 420 -31.43 -4.79 21.72
CA THR A 420 -30.98 -5.03 20.36
C THR A 420 -29.50 -4.69 20.21
N HIS A 421 -28.84 -5.36 19.28
CA HIS A 421 -27.48 -5.06 18.86
C HIS A 421 -27.40 -5.25 17.35
N SER A 422 -26.80 -4.32 16.63
CA SER A 422 -26.60 -4.43 15.19
C SER A 422 -25.27 -3.79 14.80
N GLU A 423 -24.47 -4.52 14.03
CA GLU A 423 -23.15 -4.13 13.54
C GLU A 423 -22.98 -4.62 12.10
N THR A 424 -22.39 -3.79 11.25
CA THR A 424 -22.14 -4.13 9.85
C THR A 424 -20.69 -4.58 9.64
N ALA A 425 -20.48 -5.64 8.87
CA ALA A 425 -19.15 -6.15 8.49
C ALA A 425 -18.42 -5.18 7.54
N THR A 426 -19.19 -4.46 6.72
CA THR A 426 -18.70 -3.48 5.75
C THR A 426 -19.35 -2.11 5.96
N GLU A 427 -19.17 -1.19 5.02
CA GLU A 427 -19.72 0.15 5.14
C GLU A 427 -21.25 0.18 5.21
N VAL A 428 -21.93 -0.75 4.56
CA VAL A 428 -23.39 -0.87 4.55
C VAL A 428 -23.73 -2.36 4.67
N GLY A 429 -24.60 -2.72 5.61
CA GLY A 429 -24.96 -4.12 5.87
C GLY A 429 -26.14 -4.62 5.03
N GLY A 430 -26.23 -5.93 4.79
CA GLY A 430 -27.41 -6.63 4.28
C GLY A 430 -28.43 -6.97 5.38
N ASP A 431 -28.01 -7.04 6.64
CA ASP A 431 -28.89 -7.28 7.77
C ASP A 431 -29.97 -6.21 7.92
N SER A 432 -31.21 -6.64 8.20
CA SER A 432 -32.35 -5.78 8.50
C SER A 432 -33.10 -6.28 9.73
N PHE A 433 -33.53 -5.35 10.59
CA PHE A 433 -34.49 -5.67 11.65
C PHE A 433 -35.44 -4.51 11.91
N ASP A 434 -36.63 -4.84 12.40
CA ASP A 434 -37.65 -3.85 12.71
C ASP A 434 -38.55 -4.27 13.88
N ILE A 435 -39.06 -3.28 14.62
CA ILE A 435 -40.02 -3.45 15.71
C ILE A 435 -41.08 -2.35 15.56
N ILE A 436 -42.23 -2.73 14.99
CA ILE A 436 -43.34 -1.83 14.67
C ILE A 436 -44.45 -2.01 15.69
N ARG A 437 -44.62 -1.01 16.56
CA ARG A 437 -45.70 -0.98 17.54
C ARG A 437 -46.96 -0.36 16.95
N THR A 438 -48.10 -1.04 17.09
CA THR A 438 -49.39 -0.53 16.62
C THR A 438 -50.50 -0.81 17.65
N PRO A 439 -51.64 -0.10 17.60
CA PRO A 439 -52.74 -0.33 18.54
C PRO A 439 -53.39 -1.71 18.43
N LEU A 440 -53.25 -2.39 17.29
CA LEU A 440 -53.94 -3.67 17.00
C LEU A 440 -53.01 -4.88 17.11
N GLY A 441 -51.70 -4.67 17.21
CA GLY A 441 -50.70 -5.72 17.26
C GLY A 441 -49.29 -5.17 17.11
N ASN A 442 -48.30 -5.97 17.45
CA ASN A 442 -46.90 -5.58 17.33
C ASN A 442 -46.18 -6.47 16.33
N PHE A 443 -45.34 -5.89 15.49
CA PHE A 443 -44.63 -6.60 14.43
C PHE A 443 -43.14 -6.56 14.73
N ILE A 444 -42.48 -7.71 14.64
CA ILE A 444 -41.04 -7.85 14.79
C ILE A 444 -40.53 -8.51 13.53
N SER A 445 -39.42 -8.04 13.00
CA SER A 445 -38.81 -8.62 11.82
C SER A 445 -37.31 -8.65 11.96
N ILE A 446 -36.69 -9.71 11.43
CA ILE A 446 -35.25 -9.83 11.26
C ILE A 446 -35.00 -10.52 9.92
N GLY A 447 -33.93 -10.17 9.23
CA GLY A 447 -33.55 -10.82 7.99
C GLY A 447 -32.17 -10.41 7.53
N ASP A 448 -31.68 -11.15 6.56
CA ASP A 448 -30.36 -10.96 5.96
C ASP A 448 -30.46 -11.08 4.44
N VAL A 449 -29.85 -10.11 3.74
CA VAL A 449 -29.74 -10.08 2.28
C VAL A 449 -28.43 -10.75 1.86
N SER A 450 -28.49 -11.65 0.88
CA SER A 450 -27.33 -12.35 0.33
C SER A 450 -26.13 -11.42 0.06
N GLY A 451 -25.03 -11.67 0.78
CA GLY A 451 -23.77 -10.90 0.72
C GLY A 451 -23.89 -9.49 1.30
N HIS A 452 -22.77 -8.77 1.41
CA HIS A 452 -22.72 -7.47 2.10
C HIS A 452 -22.47 -6.27 1.13
N GLY A 453 -22.53 -5.05 1.65
CA GLY A 453 -22.23 -3.81 0.93
C GLY A 453 -23.46 -3.08 0.37
N LEU A 454 -23.22 -2.05 -0.45
CA LEU A 454 -24.27 -1.11 -0.88
C LEU A 454 -25.50 -1.77 -1.57
N PRO A 455 -25.36 -2.74 -2.51
CA PRO A 455 -26.53 -3.37 -3.13
C PRO A 455 -27.41 -4.11 -2.12
N SER A 456 -26.80 -4.81 -1.14
CA SER A 456 -27.51 -5.54 -0.11
C SER A 456 -28.22 -4.59 0.85
N GLY A 457 -27.56 -3.51 1.28
CA GLY A 457 -28.18 -2.50 2.12
C GLY A 457 -29.33 -1.75 1.46
N ILE A 458 -29.25 -1.47 0.16
CA ILE A 458 -30.39 -0.89 -0.58
C ILE A 458 -31.58 -1.87 -0.58
N MET A 459 -31.33 -3.16 -0.74
CA MET A 459 -32.40 -4.16 -0.72
C MET A 459 -33.03 -4.31 0.67
N ALA A 460 -32.22 -4.28 1.73
CA ALA A 460 -32.70 -4.22 3.11
C ALA A 460 -33.59 -2.99 3.35
N LEU A 461 -33.20 -1.81 2.86
CA LEU A 461 -33.99 -0.58 2.98
C LEU A 461 -35.32 -0.63 2.23
N ILE A 462 -35.31 -1.20 1.02
CA ILE A 462 -36.52 -1.41 0.21
C ILE A 462 -37.46 -2.36 0.95
N GLU A 463 -36.93 -3.44 1.50
CA GLU A 463 -37.70 -4.41 2.27
C GLU A 463 -38.35 -3.76 3.50
N MET A 464 -37.57 -3.04 4.33
CA MET A 464 -38.10 -2.35 5.51
C MET A 464 -39.19 -1.34 5.13
N SER A 465 -38.99 -0.60 4.04
CA SER A 465 -39.98 0.35 3.53
C SER A 465 -41.26 -0.34 3.06
N ALA A 466 -41.13 -1.49 2.39
CA ALA A 466 -42.26 -2.30 1.97
C ALA A 466 -43.02 -2.85 3.19
N LEU A 467 -42.31 -3.39 4.19
CA LEU A 467 -42.89 -3.86 5.44
C LEU A 467 -43.73 -2.76 6.11
N HIS A 468 -43.15 -1.57 6.30
CA HIS A 468 -43.86 -0.42 6.89
C HIS A 468 -45.09 -0.04 6.06
N GLY A 469 -44.95 0.07 4.74
CA GLY A 469 -46.06 0.41 3.85
C GLY A 469 -47.21 -0.61 3.91
N ILE A 470 -46.89 -1.90 3.92
CA ILE A 470 -47.86 -2.99 4.00
C ILE A 470 -48.58 -2.94 5.34
N VAL A 471 -47.84 -2.90 6.46
CA VAL A 471 -48.41 -2.89 7.81
C VAL A 471 -49.32 -1.68 8.01
N GLN A 472 -48.84 -0.47 7.71
CA GLN A 472 -49.63 0.75 7.89
C GLN A 472 -50.88 0.78 7.00
N SER A 473 -50.77 0.33 5.75
CA SER A 473 -51.90 0.26 4.83
C SER A 473 -52.99 -0.69 5.32
N GLN A 474 -52.62 -1.91 5.74
CA GLN A 474 -53.60 -2.89 6.24
C GLN A 474 -54.30 -2.40 7.52
N LEU A 475 -53.55 -1.79 8.44
CA LEU A 475 -54.09 -1.26 9.68
C LEU A 475 -55.03 -0.08 9.46
N ALA A 476 -54.84 0.72 8.41
CA ALA A 476 -55.77 1.79 8.05
C ALA A 476 -57.17 1.26 7.68
N PHE A 477 -57.28 0.00 7.27
CA PHE A 477 -58.55 -0.71 7.05
C PHE A 477 -59.01 -1.53 8.26
N GLY A 478 -58.34 -1.42 9.40
CA GLY A 478 -58.63 -2.20 10.61
C GLY A 478 -58.26 -3.68 10.51
N VAL A 479 -57.39 -4.05 9.55
CA VAL A 479 -56.93 -5.42 9.34
C VAL A 479 -55.55 -5.60 9.95
N VAL A 480 -55.37 -6.62 10.76
CA VAL A 480 -54.04 -7.07 11.23
C VAL A 480 -53.59 -8.19 10.30
N PRO A 481 -52.63 -7.97 9.40
CA PRO A 481 -52.18 -8.99 8.48
C PRO A 481 -51.36 -10.07 9.22
N GLY A 482 -51.56 -11.33 8.83
CA GLY A 482 -50.73 -12.44 9.30
C GLY A 482 -49.29 -12.35 8.76
N PRO A 483 -48.29 -12.92 9.46
CA PRO A 483 -46.90 -12.84 9.05
C PRO A 483 -46.64 -13.46 7.68
N ASP A 484 -47.34 -14.55 7.33
CA ASP A 484 -47.28 -15.21 6.02
C ASP A 484 -47.72 -14.26 4.90
N LYS A 485 -48.84 -13.55 5.08
CA LYS A 485 -49.36 -12.62 4.08
C LYS A 485 -48.43 -11.43 3.88
N ILE A 486 -47.84 -10.91 4.96
CA ILE A 486 -46.82 -9.86 4.86
C ILE A 486 -45.60 -10.39 4.09
N TYR A 487 -45.13 -11.59 4.40
CA TYR A 487 -43.98 -12.22 3.76
C TYR A 487 -44.19 -12.35 2.24
N ASP A 488 -45.34 -12.87 1.80
CA ASP A 488 -45.67 -13.02 0.37
C ASP A 488 -45.78 -11.68 -0.35
N MET A 489 -46.31 -10.65 0.33
CA MET A 489 -46.43 -9.30 -0.24
C MET A 489 -45.06 -8.64 -0.41
N ILE A 490 -44.18 -8.75 0.59
CA ILE A 490 -42.79 -8.27 0.50
C ILE A 490 -42.06 -8.98 -0.65
N ASN A 491 -42.21 -10.30 -0.75
CA ASN A 491 -41.57 -11.08 -1.81
C ASN A 491 -41.92 -10.56 -3.22
N ARG A 492 -43.20 -10.24 -3.47
CA ARG A 492 -43.64 -9.69 -4.76
C ARG A 492 -42.95 -8.36 -5.08
N VAL A 493 -42.84 -7.47 -4.09
CA VAL A 493 -42.13 -6.19 -4.24
C VAL A 493 -40.66 -6.42 -4.59
N LEU A 494 -39.99 -7.33 -3.89
CA LEU A 494 -38.57 -7.62 -4.13
C LEU A 494 -38.32 -8.30 -5.49
N CYS A 495 -39.17 -9.25 -5.89
CA CYS A 495 -39.07 -9.88 -7.21
C CYS A 495 -39.30 -8.87 -8.36
N GLU A 496 -40.27 -7.97 -8.23
CA GLU A 496 -40.50 -6.90 -9.21
C GLU A 496 -39.28 -5.97 -9.32
N ILE A 497 -38.72 -5.55 -8.19
CA ILE A 497 -37.56 -4.66 -8.16
C ILE A 497 -36.30 -5.32 -8.74
N ASN A 498 -36.02 -6.57 -8.40
CA ASN A 498 -34.88 -7.32 -8.94
C ASN A 498 -34.99 -7.48 -10.45
N ARG A 499 -36.16 -7.89 -10.94
CA ARG A 499 -36.42 -8.14 -12.37
C ARG A 499 -36.42 -6.86 -13.20
N ASP A 500 -37.07 -5.80 -12.72
CA ASP A 500 -37.43 -4.64 -13.56
C ASP A 500 -36.60 -3.37 -13.28
N ARG A 501 -35.84 -3.30 -12.18
CA ARG A 501 -35.18 -2.05 -11.77
C ARG A 501 -33.69 -2.15 -11.46
N ILE A 502 -33.29 -3.04 -10.54
CA ILE A 502 -31.92 -3.04 -9.99
C ILE A 502 -30.99 -3.93 -10.84
N GLY A 503 -31.53 -4.93 -11.55
CA GLY A 503 -30.73 -5.86 -12.34
C GLY A 503 -29.78 -6.70 -11.49
N SER A 504 -30.11 -6.91 -10.21
CA SER A 504 -29.37 -7.75 -9.27
C SER A 504 -30.15 -9.02 -8.95
N ASP A 505 -29.42 -10.10 -8.70
CA ASP A 505 -29.92 -11.42 -8.28
C ASP A 505 -29.91 -11.61 -6.75
N LYS A 506 -29.96 -10.50 -6.01
CA LYS A 506 -29.98 -10.51 -4.54
C LYS A 506 -31.27 -11.16 -4.02
N PHE A 507 -31.12 -11.96 -2.99
CA PHE A 507 -32.25 -12.59 -2.28
C PHE A 507 -32.08 -12.38 -0.78
N MET A 508 -33.14 -12.55 -0.01
CA MET A 508 -33.13 -12.31 1.44
C MET A 508 -33.77 -13.46 2.20
N THR A 509 -33.14 -13.86 3.30
CA THR A 509 -33.78 -14.67 4.35
C THR A 509 -34.48 -13.74 5.33
N LYS A 510 -35.69 -14.08 5.76
CA LYS A 510 -36.45 -13.20 6.68
C LYS A 510 -37.29 -14.03 7.65
N LEU A 511 -37.45 -13.56 8.87
CA LEU A 511 -38.43 -14.04 9.86
C LEU A 511 -39.30 -12.87 10.29
N LEU A 512 -40.62 -13.05 10.19
CA LEU A 512 -41.62 -12.10 10.65
C LEU A 512 -42.37 -12.69 11.83
N LEU A 513 -42.56 -11.87 12.86
CA LEU A 513 -43.40 -12.19 14.02
C LEU A 513 -44.47 -11.12 14.20
N VAL A 514 -45.70 -11.55 14.48
CA VAL A 514 -46.82 -10.70 14.86
C VAL A 514 -47.26 -11.11 16.26
N GLU A 515 -47.14 -10.21 17.22
CA GLU A 515 -47.60 -10.39 18.59
C GLU A 515 -49.01 -9.82 18.75
N LEU A 516 -49.91 -10.67 19.24
CA LEU A 516 -51.30 -10.34 19.52
C LEU A 516 -51.69 -10.94 20.88
N ASN A 517 -52.00 -10.06 21.84
CA ASN A 517 -52.53 -10.44 23.15
C ASN A 517 -51.68 -11.48 23.90
N GLY A 518 -50.36 -11.36 23.86
CA GLY A 518 -49.40 -12.24 24.54
C GLY A 518 -48.99 -13.49 23.74
N ARG A 519 -49.50 -13.67 22.50
CA ARG A 519 -49.13 -14.77 21.61
C ARG A 519 -48.42 -14.26 20.37
N PHE A 520 -47.34 -14.94 19.98
CA PHE A 520 -46.59 -14.67 18.75
C PHE A 520 -47.03 -15.61 17.65
N TYR A 521 -47.26 -15.06 16.46
CA TYR A 521 -47.43 -15.79 15.20
C TYR A 521 -46.23 -15.48 14.33
N HIS A 522 -45.65 -16.47 13.65
CA HIS A 522 -44.48 -16.24 12.81
C HIS A 522 -44.58 -16.91 11.45
N ALA A 523 -43.84 -16.40 10.47
CA ALA A 523 -43.60 -17.03 9.17
C ALA A 523 -42.25 -16.57 8.62
N GLY A 524 -41.56 -17.44 7.87
CA GLY A 524 -40.29 -17.07 7.24
C GLY A 524 -39.32 -18.20 6.96
N THR A 525 -38.06 -17.81 6.78
CA THR A 525 -36.94 -18.66 6.34
C THR A 525 -35.62 -18.40 7.04
N HIS A 526 -35.53 -17.29 7.77
CA HIS A 526 -34.33 -16.89 8.50
C HIS A 526 -34.05 -17.83 9.68
N GLU A 527 -32.92 -17.59 10.36
CA GLU A 527 -32.45 -18.43 11.46
C GLU A 527 -33.51 -18.70 12.53
N ILE A 528 -33.45 -19.91 13.09
CA ILE A 528 -34.41 -20.35 14.11
C ILE A 528 -34.08 -19.62 15.43
N GLY A 529 -35.09 -18.95 15.99
CA GLY A 529 -34.93 -18.26 17.27
C GLY A 529 -34.58 -19.22 18.41
N LEU A 530 -33.69 -18.77 19.31
CA LEU A 530 -33.35 -19.48 20.54
C LEU A 530 -34.25 -19.02 21.67
N PHE A 531 -35.04 -19.96 22.20
CA PHE A 531 -36.02 -19.72 23.25
C PHE A 531 -35.56 -20.30 24.58
N TYR A 532 -35.49 -19.46 25.60
CA TYR A 532 -35.28 -19.89 26.98
C TYR A 532 -36.62 -20.04 27.69
N SER A 533 -36.89 -21.24 28.18
CA SER A 533 -38.01 -21.53 29.07
C SER A 533 -37.55 -21.45 30.52
N ARG A 534 -38.17 -20.57 31.31
CA ARG A 534 -37.91 -20.47 32.74
C ARG A 534 -38.41 -21.68 33.52
N GLU A 535 -39.56 -22.23 33.13
CA GLU A 535 -40.15 -23.41 33.76
C GLU A 535 -39.23 -24.62 33.67
N ARG A 536 -38.67 -24.86 32.48
CA ARG A 536 -37.78 -26.00 32.20
C ARG A 536 -36.31 -25.69 32.45
N ASN A 537 -35.97 -24.41 32.59
CA ASN A 537 -34.61 -23.90 32.75
C ASN A 537 -33.67 -24.44 31.64
N GLU A 538 -34.11 -24.32 30.40
CA GLU A 538 -33.40 -24.79 29.21
C GLU A 538 -33.51 -23.77 28.07
N VAL A 539 -32.52 -23.78 27.18
CA VAL A 539 -32.53 -23.02 25.92
C VAL A 539 -32.76 -24.02 24.79
N ILE A 540 -33.84 -23.82 24.04
CA ILE A 540 -34.24 -24.68 22.92
C ILE A 540 -34.34 -23.86 21.62
N GLU A 541 -34.15 -24.53 20.50
CA GLU A 541 -34.58 -24.02 19.20
C GLU A 541 -36.10 -24.24 19.11
N LEU A 542 -36.85 -23.21 18.72
CA LEU A 542 -38.30 -23.32 18.62
C LEU A 542 -38.68 -24.30 17.52
N SER A 543 -39.23 -25.45 17.91
CA SER A 543 -39.66 -26.48 16.97
C SER A 543 -40.73 -25.99 15.99
N ASP A 544 -41.56 -25.03 16.43
CA ASP A 544 -42.60 -24.41 15.61
C ASP A 544 -42.01 -23.58 14.46
N MET A 545 -40.73 -23.16 14.54
CA MET A 545 -40.00 -22.41 13.51
C MET A 545 -39.19 -23.30 12.54
N ILE A 546 -39.28 -24.64 12.67
CA ILE A 546 -38.52 -25.57 11.81
C ILE A 546 -39.04 -25.54 10.37
N ASP A 547 -40.36 -25.43 10.19
CA ASP A 547 -40.97 -25.38 8.86
C ASP A 547 -40.71 -24.02 8.21
N ARG A 548 -39.94 -24.01 7.12
CA ARG A 548 -39.49 -22.79 6.41
C ARG A 548 -40.12 -22.69 5.02
N THR A 549 -40.29 -21.46 4.54
CA THR A 549 -40.67 -21.16 3.15
C THR A 549 -39.44 -20.95 2.26
N ALA A 550 -39.60 -20.32 1.09
CA ALA A 550 -38.48 -19.96 0.21
C ALA A 550 -37.97 -18.53 0.50
N PHE A 551 -36.72 -18.26 0.12
CA PHE A 551 -36.11 -16.94 0.32
C PHE A 551 -36.83 -15.87 -0.51
N LEU A 552 -36.89 -14.66 0.05
CA LEU A 552 -37.49 -13.51 -0.60
C LEU A 552 -36.67 -13.11 -1.83
N GLY A 553 -37.35 -12.71 -2.90
CA GLY A 553 -36.72 -12.18 -4.12
C GLY A 553 -36.29 -13.24 -5.14
N ILE A 554 -36.33 -14.54 -4.79
CA ILE A 554 -35.95 -15.64 -5.72
C ILE A 554 -37.06 -15.96 -6.72
N SER A 555 -38.31 -16.04 -6.26
CA SER A 555 -39.44 -16.44 -7.08
C SER A 555 -40.71 -15.75 -6.63
N GLU A 556 -41.55 -15.30 -7.55
CA GLU A 556 -42.84 -14.68 -7.21
C GLU A 556 -43.91 -15.68 -6.72
N TYR A 557 -43.63 -16.99 -6.82
CA TYR A 557 -44.58 -18.08 -6.52
C TYR A 557 -44.32 -18.78 -5.19
N ILE A 558 -43.67 -18.12 -4.24
CA ILE A 558 -43.50 -18.70 -2.90
C ILE A 558 -44.86 -18.85 -2.21
N ASN A 559 -44.95 -19.83 -1.30
CA ASN A 559 -46.08 -19.98 -0.38
C ASN A 559 -45.55 -20.01 1.05
N SER A 560 -45.73 -18.93 1.80
CA SER A 560 -45.26 -18.81 3.18
C SER A 560 -46.21 -19.41 4.22
N GLU A 561 -47.43 -19.80 3.85
CA GLU A 561 -48.40 -20.43 4.77
C GLU A 561 -47.86 -21.74 5.36
N GLY A 562 -47.02 -22.47 4.60
CA GLY A 562 -46.35 -23.68 5.09
C GLY A 562 -45.32 -23.44 6.20
N SER A 563 -44.92 -22.19 6.44
CA SER A 563 -44.01 -21.80 7.53
C SER A 563 -44.72 -21.10 8.70
N LEU A 564 -46.05 -21.08 8.69
CA LEU A 564 -46.84 -20.41 9.70
C LEU A 564 -46.84 -21.21 11.00
N GLY A 565 -46.37 -20.60 12.08
CA GLY A 565 -46.38 -21.19 13.42
C GLY A 565 -46.79 -20.18 14.49
N SER A 566 -46.95 -20.64 15.73
CA SER A 566 -47.25 -19.76 16.86
C SER A 566 -46.78 -20.31 18.19
N PHE A 567 -46.31 -19.43 19.06
CA PHE A 567 -45.89 -19.75 20.42
C PHE A 567 -46.32 -18.66 21.40
N ALA A 568 -46.22 -18.93 22.69
CA ALA A 568 -46.46 -17.97 23.77
C ALA A 568 -45.24 -17.94 24.69
N MET A 569 -45.12 -16.85 25.45
CA MET A 569 -44.03 -16.67 26.42
C MET A 569 -44.63 -16.44 27.80
N GLU A 570 -44.13 -17.15 28.80
CA GLU A 570 -44.50 -16.95 30.19
C GLU A 570 -43.57 -15.92 30.86
N PRO A 571 -43.99 -15.25 31.95
CA PRO A 571 -43.16 -14.26 32.65
C PRO A 571 -41.76 -14.79 33.04
N GLY A 572 -40.72 -14.13 32.49
CA GLY A 572 -39.32 -14.49 32.66
C GLY A 572 -38.74 -15.40 31.56
N ASP A 573 -39.54 -15.88 30.62
CA ASP A 573 -39.05 -16.49 29.37
C ASP A 573 -38.41 -15.41 28.48
N PHE A 574 -37.45 -15.82 27.64
CA PHE A 574 -36.89 -14.92 26.62
C PHE A 574 -36.61 -15.61 25.29
N LEU A 575 -36.65 -14.82 24.22
CA LEU A 575 -36.39 -15.23 22.84
C LEU A 575 -35.23 -14.39 22.29
N LEU A 576 -34.19 -15.05 21.81
CA LEU A 576 -33.13 -14.45 21.00
C LEU A 576 -33.40 -14.72 19.53
N LEU A 577 -33.51 -13.65 18.74
CA LEU A 577 -33.43 -13.66 17.29
C LEU A 577 -32.05 -13.14 16.89
N TYR A 578 -31.42 -13.78 15.90
CA TYR A 578 -30.05 -13.47 15.50
C TYR A 578 -29.85 -13.75 14.01
N THR A 579 -28.87 -13.07 13.40
CA THR A 579 -28.36 -13.36 12.06
C THR A 579 -27.14 -14.29 12.14
N ASP A 580 -26.83 -14.96 11.04
CA ASP A 580 -25.81 -16.01 10.95
C ASP A 580 -24.39 -15.53 11.33
N GLY A 581 -24.09 -14.24 11.19
CA GLY A 581 -22.85 -13.63 11.68
C GLY A 581 -22.55 -13.88 13.16
N LEU A 582 -23.55 -14.19 14.00
CA LEU A 582 -23.31 -14.65 15.38
C LEU A 582 -22.67 -16.03 15.45
N ILE A 583 -23.19 -16.99 14.70
CA ILE A 583 -22.78 -18.40 14.80
C ILE A 583 -21.64 -18.74 13.85
N GLU A 584 -21.54 -18.03 12.72
CA GLU A 584 -20.55 -18.32 11.68
C GLU A 584 -19.19 -17.68 11.91
N ALA A 585 -19.07 -16.74 12.84
CA ALA A 585 -17.80 -16.08 13.13
C ALA A 585 -16.73 -17.09 13.56
N LYS A 586 -15.53 -16.98 12.99
CA LYS A 586 -14.48 -18.01 13.10
C LYS A 586 -13.32 -17.58 13.97
N SER A 587 -12.81 -18.55 14.71
CA SER A 587 -11.52 -18.48 15.41
C SER A 587 -10.33 -18.66 14.46
N GLU A 588 -9.10 -18.54 14.97
CA GLU A 588 -7.86 -18.75 14.19
C GLU A 588 -7.80 -20.15 13.53
N SER A 589 -8.40 -21.17 14.16
CA SER A 589 -8.48 -22.53 13.61
C SER A 589 -9.60 -22.72 12.58
N SER A 590 -10.27 -21.63 12.14
CA SER A 590 -11.42 -21.65 11.25
C SER A 590 -12.65 -22.39 11.82
N GLU A 591 -12.73 -22.53 13.15
CA GLU A 591 -13.88 -23.11 13.83
C GLU A 591 -14.92 -22.01 14.10
N GLN A 592 -16.16 -22.25 13.69
CA GLN A 592 -17.30 -21.35 13.93
C GLN A 592 -17.62 -21.20 15.42
N PHE A 593 -18.13 -20.04 15.82
CA PHE A 593 -18.58 -19.76 17.20
C PHE A 593 -19.69 -20.74 17.61
N GLY A 594 -20.60 -21.03 16.68
CA GLY A 594 -21.53 -22.14 16.77
C GLY A 594 -22.67 -21.93 17.77
N ILE A 595 -23.76 -22.66 17.55
CA ILE A 595 -25.01 -22.52 18.31
C ILE A 595 -24.88 -22.96 19.77
N ASP A 596 -24.04 -23.96 20.05
CA ASP A 596 -23.91 -24.54 21.38
C ASP A 596 -23.34 -23.52 22.38
N ARG A 597 -22.33 -22.75 21.97
CA ARG A 597 -21.75 -21.68 22.80
C ARG A 597 -22.77 -20.58 23.08
N VAL A 598 -23.59 -20.23 22.09
CA VAL A 598 -24.68 -19.25 22.27
C VAL A 598 -25.66 -19.75 23.32
N LYS A 599 -26.12 -21.00 23.23
CA LYS A 599 -27.03 -21.62 24.20
C LYS A 599 -26.44 -21.66 25.61
N GLU A 600 -25.15 -22.00 25.74
CA GLU A 600 -24.44 -21.99 27.02
C GLU A 600 -24.42 -20.60 27.66
N ILE A 601 -24.09 -19.56 26.89
CA ILE A 601 -24.04 -18.17 27.39
C ILE A 601 -25.44 -17.68 27.78
N LEU A 602 -26.47 -17.96 26.96
CA LEU A 602 -27.85 -17.61 27.27
C LEU A 602 -28.30 -18.26 28.59
N LEU A 603 -27.97 -19.54 28.78
CA LEU A 603 -28.30 -20.25 30.01
C LEU A 603 -27.50 -19.72 31.20
N GLU A 604 -26.21 -19.40 31.05
CA GLU A 604 -25.39 -18.83 32.12
C GLU A 604 -25.91 -17.46 32.57
N LYS A 605 -26.31 -16.61 31.62
CA LYS A 605 -26.73 -15.22 31.86
C LYS A 605 -28.24 -15.04 32.01
N ARG A 606 -29.03 -16.11 32.07
CA ARG A 606 -30.51 -16.10 32.09
C ARG A 606 -31.18 -15.21 33.15
N GLU A 607 -30.50 -14.91 34.26
CA GLU A 607 -31.02 -14.04 35.33
C GLU A 607 -30.68 -12.55 35.14
N LYS A 608 -29.95 -12.21 34.08
CA LYS A 608 -29.52 -10.85 33.77
C LYS A 608 -30.55 -10.11 32.93
N GLU A 609 -30.44 -8.79 32.89
CA GLU A 609 -31.28 -7.97 32.02
C GLU A 609 -30.92 -8.21 30.54
N PRO A 610 -31.87 -8.09 29.59
CA PRO A 610 -31.63 -8.39 28.18
C PRO A 610 -30.38 -7.74 27.57
N ALA A 611 -30.10 -6.49 27.94
CA ALA A 611 -28.92 -5.77 27.45
C ALA A 611 -27.61 -6.38 27.96
N GLU A 612 -27.58 -6.86 29.20
CA GLU A 612 -26.40 -7.54 29.78
C GLU A 612 -26.18 -8.92 29.13
N ILE A 613 -27.25 -9.63 28.78
CA ILE A 613 -27.18 -10.91 28.06
C ILE A 613 -26.56 -10.68 26.67
N LEU A 614 -27.08 -9.71 25.90
CA LEU A 614 -26.53 -9.39 24.59
C LEU A 614 -25.07 -8.93 24.68
N GLN A 615 -24.74 -8.09 25.66
CA GLN A 615 -23.36 -7.64 25.87
C GLN A 615 -22.41 -8.83 26.14
N ALA A 616 -22.85 -9.81 26.93
CA ALA A 616 -22.06 -11.02 27.20
C ALA A 616 -21.85 -11.86 25.93
N LEU A 617 -22.89 -12.02 25.10
CA LEU A 617 -22.78 -12.71 23.81
C LEU A 617 -21.79 -12.01 22.88
N VAL A 618 -21.94 -10.70 22.66
CA VAL A 618 -21.06 -9.92 21.78
C VAL A 618 -19.61 -9.94 22.27
N SER A 619 -19.40 -9.76 23.57
CA SER A 619 -18.05 -9.80 24.15
C SER A 619 -17.38 -11.16 23.98
N SER A 620 -18.15 -12.25 24.15
CA SER A 620 -17.66 -13.61 23.94
C SER A 620 -17.35 -13.89 22.47
N LEU A 621 -18.21 -13.42 21.55
CA LEU A 621 -18.02 -13.53 20.11
C LEU A 621 -16.73 -12.83 19.67
N TYR A 622 -16.53 -11.59 20.13
CA TYR A 622 -15.34 -10.80 19.80
C TYR A 622 -14.08 -11.47 20.34
N SER A 623 -14.09 -11.91 21.60
CA SER A 623 -12.94 -12.60 22.18
C SER A 623 -12.61 -13.90 21.45
N TYR A 624 -13.62 -14.58 20.90
CA TYR A 624 -13.44 -15.82 20.15
C TYR A 624 -12.87 -15.56 18.73
N SER A 625 -13.34 -14.50 18.08
CA SER A 625 -13.00 -14.17 16.69
C SER A 625 -11.82 -13.21 16.54
N GLU A 626 -11.30 -12.63 17.63
CA GLU A 626 -10.20 -11.65 17.65
C GLU A 626 -8.96 -12.15 16.88
N SER A 627 -8.59 -13.41 17.12
CA SER A 627 -7.43 -14.05 16.47
C SER A 627 -7.74 -14.68 15.11
N GLY A 628 -9.02 -14.80 14.76
CA GLY A 628 -9.53 -15.40 13.53
C GLY A 628 -10.07 -14.36 12.54
N ASP A 629 -11.38 -14.38 12.31
CA ASP A 629 -12.03 -13.52 11.31
C ASP A 629 -11.74 -12.04 11.51
N MET A 630 -11.70 -11.55 12.76
CA MET A 630 -11.43 -10.13 13.02
C MET A 630 -10.00 -9.74 12.64
N LYS A 631 -9.03 -10.64 12.80
CA LYS A 631 -7.65 -10.38 12.35
C LYS A 631 -7.56 -10.32 10.82
N LEU A 632 -8.38 -11.10 10.11
CA LEU A 632 -8.44 -11.11 8.65
C LEU A 632 -9.14 -9.89 8.08
N HIS A 633 -10.15 -9.36 8.77
CA HIS A 633 -11.00 -8.27 8.32
C HIS A 633 -10.71 -6.95 9.06
N SER A 634 -9.44 -6.69 9.36
CA SER A 634 -8.95 -5.41 9.93
C SER A 634 -9.62 -4.97 11.24
N GLY A 635 -10.07 -5.92 12.05
CA GLY A 635 -10.73 -5.70 13.35
C GLY A 635 -12.26 -5.78 13.31
N HIS A 636 -12.87 -6.12 12.18
CA HIS A 636 -14.32 -6.28 12.02
C HIS A 636 -14.71 -7.76 11.87
N LEU A 637 -15.98 -8.08 12.15
CA LEU A 637 -16.53 -9.40 11.83
C LEU A 637 -16.52 -9.64 10.30
N ALA A 638 -16.53 -10.90 9.89
CA ALA A 638 -16.56 -11.28 8.48
C ALA A 638 -17.95 -11.07 7.85
N ASP A 639 -19.01 -11.09 8.66
CA ASP A 639 -20.38 -10.86 8.25
C ASP A 639 -21.11 -9.92 9.21
N ASP A 640 -22.28 -9.44 8.79
CA ASP A 640 -23.12 -8.56 9.60
C ASP A 640 -23.65 -9.30 10.83
N LEU A 641 -23.83 -8.57 11.92
CA LEU A 641 -24.31 -9.12 13.18
C LEU A 641 -25.53 -8.33 13.64
N THR A 642 -26.68 -9.00 13.74
CA THR A 642 -27.92 -8.42 14.25
C THR A 642 -28.56 -9.35 15.26
N LEU A 643 -28.84 -8.82 16.45
CA LEU A 643 -29.39 -9.53 17.61
C LEU A 643 -30.59 -8.78 18.16
N ILE A 644 -31.66 -9.51 18.49
CA ILE A 644 -32.84 -9.01 19.19
C ILE A 644 -33.14 -9.98 20.32
N LEU A 645 -33.14 -9.50 21.56
CA LEU A 645 -33.54 -10.29 22.72
C LEU A 645 -34.81 -9.71 23.34
N LEU A 646 -35.86 -10.53 23.38
CA LEU A 646 -37.18 -10.21 23.93
C LEU A 646 -37.37 -11.04 25.20
N GLN A 647 -37.61 -10.40 26.34
CA GLN A 647 -37.92 -11.08 27.60
C GLN A 647 -39.32 -10.69 28.08
N LYS A 648 -40.14 -11.68 28.46
CA LYS A 648 -41.48 -11.43 29.00
C LYS A 648 -41.40 -10.90 30.44
N GLU A 649 -42.10 -9.80 30.72
CA GLU A 649 -42.19 -9.19 32.07
C GLU A 649 -43.04 -9.96 33.07
#